data_AF-A0A2R5L8U7-F1
#
_entry.id   AF-A0A2R5L8U7-F1
#
_cell.length_a   1.000
_cell.length_b   1.000
_cell.length_c   1.000
_cell.angle_alpha   90.00
_cell.angle_beta   90.00
_cell.angle_gamma   90.00
#
_symmetry.space_group_name_H-M   'P 1'
#
loop_
_entity.id
_entity.type
_entity.pdbx_description
1 polymer ?
#
loop_
_entity_poly.entity_id
_entity_poly.type
_entity_poly.pdbx_seq_one_letter_code
_entity_poly.pdbx_strand_id
1 'polypeptide(L)'
;SRRNSQDAKGWDVFVVTPNEENDETISSKWVDIILKVMKVVSYFVTFVLVLGSSVLSKASLLFAASHVGRRNVPVCRNGLALERDKDHEAVLSDVEHIAWVWVLFVCLVVPELFALFRSSRICVFKSYRRPNTATFFTVLIAETLHTVGLCMLVFIVLPDLDVVKGAMLTNCVCFVPGVLGMLSRHRGEDKRALRVILDILSLGAQATGFILWPWVMGGPRSWAIPISVFLVSFRWWENFVDKRASARFVARLAEMKDDLRRSRYFTYIFISCWKILLIFACMLGFMSITLDHVLTLFSQLGSALSNHLISVVQIRRLGVLGDLPDLPTASPLDDDIQLVTSQWTPILAIVIQVLSTLLCYVCAKFACKICIQGFSFAFPVSLTVPVSVSLLIAACGIRTEDVCFFESYLPKYLFWRCPNGEFFQDLVSTQHAWIWLVWLLSQTWIAVHIWTPKCERLATTEKLFVNPMYCGALVDQSLALNRRRDDEGELKSEELTLDTHDDNDISQYYETISIHTESSGNQNSRPVSTVKTSDQIIRIYACATMWHETTEEMIQMFKSVIRMDEDQCARRNAQKYLRIVDPDYYEFEVHIFFDDAFELSDDNDQEMVVNRFVKQMVRVIDTAASNVHQCNIRLKPPKKLPTPYGGRLVWQMPGKNKLIAHLKDKSKIRHRKRWSQVMYMYYLLGHKLMELPIDVSRKAVMAENTFILALDGDINFRPHAVQLLVDLMKKNRGLGAACGRIHPVGTGPMVWYQKFEYAIGHWLQKATEHMIGCVLCSPGCFSLFRAKALMDDNVMRRYTTRSDEALHYVQYDQGEDRWLCTLLLQRGYRVEYSAASDAYTHCPEGFGEFYTQRRRWAPSTMANIMDLLGDYKRTVAINDNISFPYIVYQGMLMVGTILGPGTIFLMLVGAMVAAFKISNWISFSYNIV
;
A
#
# COMPACT_ATOMS: atom_id res chain seq x y z
N SER A 1 19.43 -8.42 -52.67
CA SER A 1 20.16 -9.42 -53.48
C SER A 1 19.89 -10.81 -52.91
N ARG A 2 19.33 -11.70 -53.74
CA ARG A 2 19.05 -13.16 -53.60
C ARG A 2 18.76 -13.71 -52.19
N ARG A 3 17.46 -13.93 -51.92
CA ARG A 3 16.95 -14.90 -50.93
C ARG A 3 17.48 -16.29 -51.31
N ASN A 4 18.33 -16.89 -50.47
CA ASN A 4 18.40 -18.34 -50.36
C ASN A 4 17.34 -18.76 -49.34
N SER A 5 16.11 -18.98 -49.82
CA SER A 5 15.23 -19.95 -49.20
C SER A 5 15.96 -21.30 -49.28
N GLN A 6 16.55 -21.74 -48.18
CA GLN A 6 16.73 -23.18 -48.00
C GLN A 6 15.32 -23.74 -47.87
N ASP A 7 14.77 -24.19 -48.99
CA ASP A 7 13.59 -25.04 -49.00
C ASP A 7 13.90 -26.22 -48.08
N ALA A 8 13.15 -26.32 -46.99
CA ALA A 8 13.17 -27.50 -46.14
C ALA A 8 12.77 -28.68 -47.03
N LYS A 9 13.73 -29.56 -47.30
CA LYS A 9 13.49 -30.75 -48.11
C LYS A 9 12.47 -31.60 -47.36
N GLY A 10 11.35 -31.94 -48.00
CA GLY A 10 10.21 -32.64 -47.37
C GLY A 10 10.50 -34.04 -46.81
N TRP A 11 11.75 -34.52 -46.84
CA TRP A 11 12.19 -35.76 -46.21
C TRP A 11 12.92 -35.54 -44.88
N ASP A 12 13.26 -34.31 -44.51
CA ASP A 12 13.86 -33.98 -43.21
C ASP A 12 12.72 -33.77 -42.18
N VAL A 13 12.08 -34.87 -41.80
CA VAL A 13 10.96 -34.91 -40.85
C VAL A 13 11.47 -34.80 -39.40
N PHE A 14 12.79 -34.89 -39.18
CA PHE A 14 13.42 -34.73 -37.89
C PHE A 14 13.73 -33.26 -37.64
N VAL A 15 12.68 -32.46 -37.46
CA VAL A 15 12.83 -31.16 -36.82
C VAL A 15 13.33 -31.44 -35.41
N VAL A 16 14.62 -31.25 -35.18
CA VAL A 16 15.19 -31.21 -33.83
C VAL A 16 14.57 -29.99 -33.16
N THR A 17 13.44 -30.19 -32.51
CA THR A 17 12.87 -29.20 -31.61
C THR A 17 13.91 -28.96 -30.53
N PRO A 18 14.31 -27.70 -30.27
CA PRO A 18 15.22 -27.41 -29.17
C PRO A 18 14.67 -28.05 -27.89
N ASN A 19 15.57 -28.63 -27.08
CA ASN A 19 15.15 -29.35 -25.88
C ASN A 19 14.24 -28.47 -25.02
N GLU A 20 13.12 -29.03 -24.55
CA GLU A 20 12.38 -28.44 -23.43
C GLU A 20 13.31 -28.44 -22.21
N GLU A 21 14.05 -27.35 -22.01
CA GLU A 21 14.88 -27.21 -20.83
C GLU A 21 14.00 -27.08 -19.58
N ASN A 22 14.43 -27.72 -18.49
CA ASN A 22 13.95 -27.45 -17.14
C ASN A 22 14.35 -26.02 -16.74
N ASP A 23 13.61 -25.03 -17.23
CA ASP A 23 13.81 -23.63 -16.89
C ASP A 23 13.45 -23.43 -15.41
N GLU A 24 14.46 -23.17 -14.58
CA GLU A 24 14.34 -22.99 -13.12
C GLU A 24 13.39 -21.84 -12.72
N THR A 25 12.99 -21.01 -13.68
CA THR A 25 12.00 -19.94 -13.50
C THR A 25 10.54 -20.39 -13.65
N ILE A 26 10.26 -21.64 -14.09
CA ILE A 26 8.90 -22.17 -14.29
C ILE A 26 8.31 -22.71 -12.98
N SER A 27 7.20 -22.14 -12.52
CA SER A 27 6.38 -22.73 -11.46
C SER A 27 5.69 -24.00 -11.94
N SER A 28 5.61 -25.02 -11.08
CA SER A 28 4.82 -26.22 -11.37
C SER A 28 3.36 -25.85 -11.65
N LYS A 29 2.73 -26.47 -12.65
CA LYS A 29 1.31 -26.24 -12.99
C LYS A 29 0.37 -26.38 -11.78
N TRP A 30 0.70 -27.29 -10.85
CA TRP A 30 -0.03 -27.46 -9.59
C TRP A 30 0.03 -26.21 -8.70
N VAL A 31 1.21 -25.56 -8.62
CA VAL A 31 1.39 -24.31 -7.87
C VAL A 31 0.52 -23.21 -8.46
N ASP A 32 0.44 -23.09 -9.79
CA ASP A 32 -0.41 -22.08 -10.44
C ASP A 32 -1.89 -22.29 -10.16
N ILE A 33 -2.36 -23.55 -10.16
CA ILE A 33 -3.75 -23.88 -9.80
C ILE A 33 -4.01 -23.52 -8.34
N ILE A 34 -3.12 -23.90 -7.43
CA ILE A 34 -3.22 -23.55 -6.01
C ILE A 34 -3.26 -22.04 -5.83
N LEU A 35 -2.41 -21.29 -6.54
CA LEU A 35 -2.41 -19.82 -6.49
C LEU A 35 -3.73 -19.21 -6.97
N LYS A 36 -4.35 -19.77 -8.03
CA LYS A 36 -5.67 -19.32 -8.50
C LYS A 36 -6.77 -19.60 -7.47
N VAL A 37 -6.77 -20.79 -6.87
CA VAL A 37 -7.73 -21.16 -5.81
C VAL A 37 -7.54 -20.25 -4.60
N MET A 38 -6.30 -20.04 -4.15
CA MET A 38 -5.96 -19.14 -3.04
C MET A 38 -6.42 -17.69 -3.29
N LYS A 39 -6.34 -17.20 -4.54
CA LYS A 39 -6.89 -15.89 -4.90
C LYS A 39 -8.40 -15.84 -4.69
N VAL A 40 -9.15 -16.81 -5.20
CA VAL A 40 -10.62 -16.86 -5.04
C VAL A 40 -11.00 -16.95 -3.55
N VAL A 41 -10.33 -17.82 -2.80
CA VAL A 41 -10.54 -17.94 -1.35
C VAL A 41 -10.24 -16.62 -0.64
N SER A 42 -9.16 -15.92 -1.01
CA SER A 42 -8.82 -14.62 -0.43
C SER A 42 -9.89 -13.55 -0.70
N TYR A 43 -10.55 -13.56 -1.86
CA TYR A 43 -11.65 -12.64 -2.16
C TYR A 43 -12.84 -12.89 -1.23
N PHE A 44 -13.25 -14.16 -1.10
CA PHE A 44 -14.40 -14.54 -0.29
C PHE A 44 -14.14 -14.29 1.21
N VAL A 45 -12.99 -14.74 1.73
CA VAL A 45 -12.63 -14.55 3.14
C VAL A 45 -12.56 -13.05 3.48
N THR A 46 -11.94 -12.22 2.63
CA THR A 46 -11.86 -10.78 2.90
C THR A 46 -13.24 -10.13 2.88
N PHE A 47 -14.13 -10.53 1.96
CA PHE A 47 -15.51 -10.05 1.92
C PHE A 47 -16.27 -10.36 3.21
N VAL A 48 -16.24 -11.62 3.66
CA VAL A 48 -16.93 -12.06 4.89
C VAL A 48 -16.36 -11.35 6.12
N LEU A 49 -15.04 -11.21 6.21
CA LEU A 49 -14.41 -10.52 7.32
C LEU A 49 -14.79 -9.04 7.38
N VAL A 50 -14.79 -8.32 6.25
CA VAL A 50 -15.16 -6.90 6.23
C VAL A 50 -16.63 -6.70 6.61
N LEU A 51 -17.55 -7.48 6.01
CA LEU A 51 -18.98 -7.38 6.29
C LEU A 51 -19.33 -7.84 7.72
N GLY A 52 -18.82 -9.00 8.13
CA GLY A 52 -19.12 -9.57 9.45
C GLY A 52 -18.61 -8.69 10.58
N SER A 53 -17.39 -8.15 10.44
CA SER A 53 -16.82 -7.27 11.47
C SER A 53 -17.47 -5.89 11.51
N SER A 54 -17.90 -5.32 10.37
CA SER A 54 -18.61 -4.03 10.36
C SER A 54 -20.01 -4.15 10.97
N VAL A 55 -20.75 -5.22 10.66
CA VAL A 55 -22.06 -5.51 11.23
C VAL A 55 -21.96 -5.77 12.74
N LEU A 56 -21.00 -6.60 13.17
CA LEU A 56 -20.76 -6.87 14.59
C LEU A 56 -20.39 -5.59 15.36
N SER A 57 -19.57 -4.73 14.75
CA SER A 57 -19.23 -3.45 15.37
C SER A 57 -20.46 -2.55 15.54
N LYS A 58 -21.30 -2.43 14.50
CA LYS A 58 -22.51 -1.59 14.58
C LYS A 58 -23.50 -2.14 15.61
N ALA A 59 -23.70 -3.46 15.64
CA ALA A 59 -24.57 -4.12 16.62
C ALA A 59 -24.07 -3.94 18.06
N SER A 60 -22.77 -4.09 18.31
CA SER A 60 -22.19 -3.94 19.66
C SER A 60 -22.16 -2.48 20.14
N LEU A 61 -21.95 -1.50 19.26
CA LEU A 61 -22.09 -0.08 19.61
C LEU A 61 -23.54 0.26 19.99
N LEU A 62 -24.50 -0.17 19.19
CA LEU A 62 -25.93 0.08 19.46
C LEU A 62 -26.39 -0.65 20.72
N PHE A 63 -25.81 -1.82 21.01
CA PHE A 63 -26.03 -2.54 22.27
C PHE A 63 -25.52 -1.72 23.46
N ALA A 64 -24.29 -1.20 23.40
CA ALA A 64 -23.76 -0.39 24.49
C ALA A 64 -24.53 0.93 24.67
N ALA A 65 -24.94 1.57 23.56
CA ALA A 65 -25.72 2.79 23.60
C ALA A 65 -27.13 2.59 24.16
N SER A 66 -27.79 1.45 23.89
CA SER A 66 -29.16 1.22 24.39
C SER A 66 -29.25 1.16 25.91
N HIS A 67 -28.18 0.73 26.59
CA HIS A 67 -28.13 0.59 28.05
C HIS A 67 -27.70 1.88 28.78
N VAL A 68 -27.35 2.92 28.02
CA VAL A 68 -27.23 4.29 28.56
C VAL A 68 -28.62 4.97 28.65
N GLY A 69 -29.64 4.45 27.95
CA GLY A 69 -31.00 4.95 28.11
C GLY A 69 -31.61 4.43 29.42
N ARG A 70 -32.10 5.33 30.30
CA ARG A 70 -32.83 4.95 31.53
C ARG A 70 -34.22 4.37 31.22
N ARG A 71 -34.28 3.10 30.79
CA ARG A 71 -35.52 2.35 30.56
C ARG A 71 -35.38 0.91 31.04
N ASN A 72 -36.51 0.35 31.42
CA ASN A 72 -36.61 -1.02 31.88
C ASN A 72 -36.52 -2.00 30.71
N VAL A 73 -35.94 -3.17 30.95
CA VAL A 73 -35.77 -4.24 29.95
C VAL A 73 -36.61 -5.45 30.36
N PRO A 74 -37.41 -6.05 29.47
CA PRO A 74 -38.17 -7.26 29.80
C PRO A 74 -37.22 -8.43 30.09
N VAL A 75 -37.44 -9.13 31.20
CA VAL A 75 -36.53 -10.17 31.72
C VAL A 75 -37.00 -11.57 31.34
N CYS A 76 -36.08 -12.45 30.97
CA CYS A 76 -36.38 -13.86 30.74
C CYS A 76 -36.77 -14.58 32.05
N ARG A 77 -37.87 -15.32 32.01
CA ARG A 77 -38.47 -16.01 33.18
C ARG A 77 -37.78 -17.31 33.57
N ASN A 78 -37.02 -17.93 32.66
CA ASN A 78 -36.38 -19.23 32.91
C ASN A 78 -35.36 -19.14 34.06
N GLY A 79 -35.46 -20.07 35.01
CA GLY A 79 -34.55 -20.17 36.16
C GLY A 79 -34.71 -19.07 37.21
N LEU A 80 -35.79 -18.27 37.18
CA LEU A 80 -36.14 -17.28 38.21
C LEU A 80 -37.46 -17.68 38.87
N ALA A 81 -37.60 -17.42 40.18
CA ALA A 81 -38.80 -17.72 40.97
C ALA A 81 -39.93 -16.69 40.71
N LEU A 82 -40.24 -16.43 39.44
CA LEU A 82 -41.22 -15.43 39.01
C LEU A 82 -42.60 -16.07 38.77
N GLU A 83 -43.68 -15.37 39.12
CA GLU A 83 -45.05 -15.85 38.90
C GLU A 83 -45.38 -16.01 37.40
N ARG A 84 -46.03 -17.12 37.03
CA ARG A 84 -46.22 -17.54 35.62
C ARG A 84 -47.14 -16.61 34.80
N ASP A 85 -48.04 -15.88 35.45
CA ASP A 85 -49.09 -15.09 34.79
C ASP A 85 -48.77 -13.59 34.66
N LYS A 86 -47.56 -13.16 35.06
CA LYS A 86 -47.17 -11.74 35.13
C LYS A 86 -45.90 -11.44 34.33
N ASP A 87 -45.87 -10.25 33.72
CA ASP A 87 -44.69 -9.72 33.04
C ASP A 87 -43.76 -9.01 34.02
N HIS A 88 -42.45 -9.16 33.82
CA HIS A 88 -41.41 -8.63 34.71
C HIS A 88 -40.35 -7.87 33.91
N GLU A 89 -39.88 -6.78 34.49
CA GLU A 89 -38.95 -5.81 33.89
C GLU A 89 -37.77 -5.56 34.83
N ALA A 90 -36.54 -5.58 34.31
CA ALA A 90 -35.35 -5.22 35.06
C ALA A 90 -35.19 -3.70 35.04
N VAL A 91 -35.06 -3.11 36.23
CA VAL A 91 -34.73 -1.70 36.41
C VAL A 91 -33.22 -1.59 36.55
N LEU A 92 -32.56 -1.05 35.51
CA LEU A 92 -31.11 -0.88 35.52
C LEU A 92 -30.70 0.10 36.63
N SER A 93 -29.77 -0.32 37.48
CA SER A 93 -29.23 0.52 38.56
C SER A 93 -28.37 1.68 38.00
N ASP A 94 -28.21 2.77 38.76
CA ASP A 94 -27.29 3.86 38.37
C ASP A 94 -25.84 3.38 38.21
N VAL A 95 -25.45 2.33 38.93
CA VAL A 95 -24.12 1.70 38.85
C VAL A 95 -23.91 1.02 37.49
N GLU A 96 -24.92 0.31 36.99
CA GLU A 96 -24.87 -0.33 35.67
C GLU A 96 -24.86 0.72 34.54
N HIS A 97 -25.63 1.80 34.69
CA HIS A 97 -25.62 2.91 33.74
C HIS A 97 -24.23 3.56 33.63
N ILE A 98 -23.54 3.75 34.78
CA ILE A 98 -22.16 4.25 34.80
C ILE A 98 -21.21 3.29 34.06
N ALA A 99 -21.38 1.98 34.20
CA ALA A 99 -20.55 0.99 33.50
C ALA A 99 -20.63 1.16 31.97
N TRP A 100 -21.83 1.30 31.41
CA TRP A 100 -22.05 1.46 29.96
C TRP A 100 -21.54 2.79 29.41
N VAL A 101 -21.60 3.88 30.20
CA VAL A 101 -20.98 5.16 29.84
C VAL A 101 -19.46 5.01 29.70
N TRP A 102 -18.80 4.29 30.61
CA TRP A 102 -17.37 3.99 30.52
C TRP A 102 -17.03 3.07 29.34
N VAL A 103 -17.87 2.08 29.03
CA VAL A 103 -17.71 1.23 27.84
C VAL A 103 -17.68 2.08 26.56
N LEU A 104 -18.65 2.98 26.39
CA LEU A 104 -18.70 3.86 25.22
C LEU A 104 -17.51 4.83 25.17
N PHE A 105 -17.09 5.38 26.31
CA PHE A 105 -15.89 6.22 26.41
C PHE A 105 -14.64 5.48 25.91
N VAL A 106 -14.39 4.27 26.39
CA VAL A 106 -13.24 3.46 25.95
C VAL A 106 -13.33 3.15 24.46
N CYS A 107 -14.51 2.80 23.95
CA CYS A 107 -14.72 2.54 22.52
C CYS A 107 -14.41 3.73 21.62
N LEU A 108 -14.66 4.97 22.10
CA LEU A 108 -14.34 6.20 21.37
C LEU A 108 -12.86 6.59 21.46
N VAL A 109 -12.19 6.31 22.59
CA VAL A 109 -10.79 6.70 22.85
C VAL A 109 -9.76 5.78 22.18
N VAL A 110 -10.02 4.47 22.12
CA VAL A 110 -9.05 3.49 21.60
C VAL A 110 -8.55 3.79 20.17
N PRO A 111 -9.40 4.14 19.18
CA PRO A 111 -8.93 4.52 17.85
C PRO A 111 -8.01 5.76 17.85
N GLU A 112 -8.22 6.70 18.76
CA GLU A 112 -7.37 7.90 18.92
C GLU A 112 -6.03 7.56 19.58
N LEU A 113 -5.99 6.60 20.51
CA LEU A 113 -4.73 6.06 21.05
C LEU A 113 -3.90 5.38 19.96
N PHE A 114 -4.54 4.59 19.07
CA PHE A 114 -3.85 4.02 17.91
C PHE A 114 -3.35 5.09 16.94
N ALA A 115 -4.12 6.17 16.74
CA ALA A 115 -3.69 7.31 15.92
C ALA A 115 -2.47 8.01 16.53
N LEU A 116 -2.46 8.20 17.85
CA LEU A 116 -1.34 8.77 18.59
C LEU A 116 -0.09 7.89 18.47
N PHE A 117 -0.19 6.59 18.78
CA PHE A 117 0.93 5.65 18.69
C PHE A 117 1.54 5.61 17.28
N ARG A 118 0.68 5.49 16.25
CA ARG A 118 1.13 5.46 14.86
C ARG A 118 1.82 6.76 14.45
N SER A 119 1.27 7.90 14.86
CA SER A 119 1.82 9.23 14.53
C SER A 119 3.16 9.46 15.20
N SER A 120 3.27 9.14 16.49
CA SER A 120 4.52 9.21 17.26
C SER A 120 5.60 8.32 16.65
N ARG A 121 5.28 7.06 16.31
CA ARG A 121 6.25 6.15 15.65
C ARG A 121 6.78 6.73 14.34
N ILE A 122 5.91 7.33 13.52
CA ILE A 122 6.34 7.89 12.23
C ILE A 122 7.22 9.11 12.43
N CYS A 123 6.91 10.00 13.37
CA CYS A 123 7.76 11.16 13.67
C CYS A 123 9.12 10.80 14.28
N VAL A 124 9.26 9.61 14.89
CA VAL A 124 10.56 9.11 15.39
C VAL A 124 11.44 8.54 14.26
N PHE A 125 10.84 7.81 13.33
CA PHE A 125 11.58 7.08 12.28
C PHE A 125 11.63 7.79 10.92
N LYS A 126 10.90 8.88 10.73
CA LYS A 126 10.88 9.66 9.49
C LYS A 126 10.97 11.15 9.77
N SER A 127 11.50 11.90 8.81
CA SER A 127 11.42 13.36 8.85
C SER A 127 9.97 13.83 8.84
N TYR A 128 9.71 14.90 9.58
CA TYR A 128 8.39 15.54 9.62
C TYR A 128 8.53 17.03 9.38
N ARG A 129 7.48 17.62 8.79
CA ARG A 129 7.36 19.07 8.61
C ARG A 129 6.29 19.62 9.55
N ARG A 130 6.55 20.78 10.15
CA ARG A 130 5.54 21.49 10.94
C ARG A 130 4.45 22.06 10.03
N PRO A 131 3.17 21.95 10.41
CA PRO A 131 2.07 22.51 9.63
C PRO A 131 2.12 24.04 9.66
N ASN A 132 1.55 24.66 8.62
CA ASN A 132 1.27 26.09 8.69
C ASN A 132 0.21 26.36 9.78
N THR A 133 0.28 27.50 10.47
CA THR A 133 -0.60 27.80 11.62
C THR A 133 -2.07 27.79 11.21
N ALA A 134 -2.42 28.38 10.06
CA ALA A 134 -3.77 28.37 9.53
C ALA A 134 -4.28 26.95 9.21
N THR A 135 -3.43 26.08 8.66
CA THR A 135 -3.76 24.67 8.39
C THR A 135 -4.04 23.93 9.69
N PHE A 136 -3.18 24.11 10.71
CA PHE A 136 -3.33 23.48 12.01
C PHE A 136 -4.65 23.86 12.69
N PHE A 137 -4.98 25.15 12.75
CA PHE A 137 -6.23 25.62 13.37
C PHE A 137 -7.47 25.18 12.60
N THR A 138 -7.43 25.13 11.26
CA THR A 138 -8.56 24.64 10.46
C THR A 138 -8.85 23.16 10.75
N VAL A 139 -7.79 22.34 10.86
CA VAL A 139 -7.91 20.93 11.24
C VAL A 139 -8.40 20.79 12.68
N LEU A 140 -7.85 21.58 13.61
CA LEU A 140 -8.28 21.58 15.01
C LEU A 140 -9.77 21.88 15.15
N ILE A 141 -10.29 22.88 14.44
CA ILE A 141 -11.72 23.23 14.44
C ILE A 141 -12.55 22.09 13.86
N ALA A 142 -12.19 21.56 12.68
CA ALA A 142 -12.94 20.48 12.03
C ALA A 142 -12.99 19.21 12.91
N GLU A 143 -11.88 18.85 13.54
CA GLU A 143 -11.80 17.70 14.45
C GLU A 143 -12.55 17.92 15.76
N THR A 144 -12.56 19.16 16.28
CA THR A 144 -13.34 19.55 17.45
C THR A 144 -14.84 19.39 17.15
N LEU A 145 -15.32 19.95 16.04
CA LEU A 145 -16.71 19.85 15.61
C LEU A 145 -17.14 18.39 15.44
N HIS A 146 -16.33 17.58 14.74
CA HIS A 146 -16.59 16.15 14.59
C HIS A 146 -16.67 15.43 15.95
N THR A 147 -15.73 15.69 16.86
CA THR A 147 -15.66 14.99 18.15
C THR A 147 -16.85 15.34 19.04
N VAL A 148 -17.25 16.62 19.08
CA VAL A 148 -18.47 17.04 19.79
C VAL A 148 -19.70 16.39 19.17
N GLY A 149 -19.84 16.42 17.84
CA GLY A 149 -20.94 15.77 17.13
C GLY A 149 -21.03 14.28 17.40
N LEU A 150 -19.87 13.59 17.43
CA LEU A 150 -19.78 12.16 17.69
C LEU A 150 -20.18 11.82 19.14
N CYS A 151 -19.74 12.62 20.12
CA CYS A 151 -20.14 12.45 21.51
C CYS A 151 -21.64 12.71 21.69
N MET A 152 -22.20 13.74 21.05
CA MET A 152 -23.65 13.97 21.05
C MET A 152 -24.41 12.80 20.42
N LEU A 153 -23.90 12.24 19.31
CA LEU A 153 -24.51 11.08 18.67
C LEU A 153 -24.53 9.88 19.62
N VAL A 154 -23.40 9.55 20.24
CA VAL A 154 -23.23 8.33 21.05
C VAL A 154 -23.86 8.41 22.43
N PHE A 155 -23.75 9.56 23.12
CA PHE A 155 -24.25 9.69 24.49
C PHE A 155 -25.67 10.25 24.58
N ILE A 156 -26.15 11.04 23.61
CA ILE A 156 -27.48 11.67 23.68
C ILE A 156 -28.45 11.02 22.69
N VAL A 157 -28.07 10.95 21.42
CA VAL A 157 -28.99 10.58 20.34
C VAL A 157 -29.25 9.07 20.28
N LEU A 158 -28.19 8.24 20.26
CA LEU A 158 -28.34 6.79 20.17
C LEU A 158 -29.05 6.16 21.38
N PRO A 159 -28.82 6.58 22.64
CA PRO A 159 -29.54 6.02 23.79
C PRO A 159 -31.04 6.37 23.81
N ASP A 160 -31.42 7.51 23.24
CA ASP A 160 -32.82 7.94 23.12
C ASP A 160 -33.56 7.25 21.95
N LEU A 161 -32.83 6.70 20.99
CA LEU A 161 -33.33 6.02 19.79
C LEU A 161 -33.50 4.51 19.97
N ASP A 162 -34.44 3.94 19.23
CA ASP A 162 -34.52 2.48 19.05
C ASP A 162 -33.38 2.01 18.12
N VAL A 163 -32.89 0.79 18.30
CA VAL A 163 -31.64 0.35 17.64
C VAL A 163 -31.73 0.30 16.11
N VAL A 164 -32.91 -0.01 15.57
CA VAL A 164 -33.19 0.01 14.13
C VAL A 164 -33.11 1.44 13.59
N LYS A 165 -33.72 2.39 14.31
CA LYS A 165 -33.70 3.83 13.98
C LYS A 165 -32.28 4.40 14.09
N GLY A 166 -31.54 4.02 15.13
CA GLY A 166 -30.14 4.38 15.31
C GLY A 166 -29.25 3.88 14.17
N ALA A 167 -29.43 2.63 13.73
CA ALA A 167 -28.71 2.06 12.58
C ALA A 167 -29.02 2.82 11.28
N MET A 168 -30.30 3.13 11.02
CA MET A 168 -30.72 3.90 9.84
C MET A 168 -30.14 5.32 9.82
N LEU A 169 -30.11 6.00 10.97
CA LEU A 169 -29.60 7.37 11.11
C LEU A 169 -28.12 7.50 10.70
N THR A 170 -27.33 6.44 10.85
CA THR A 170 -25.91 6.46 10.45
C THR A 170 -25.69 6.73 8.96
N ASN A 171 -26.70 6.55 8.10
CA ASN A 171 -26.61 6.89 6.67
C ASN A 171 -26.68 8.40 6.37
N CYS A 172 -27.08 9.23 7.35
CA CYS A 172 -27.28 10.67 7.16
C CYS A 172 -26.03 11.53 7.46
N VAL A 173 -24.89 10.92 7.80
CA VAL A 173 -23.66 11.64 8.24
C VAL A 173 -22.82 12.19 7.09
N CYS A 174 -23.32 12.18 5.85
CA CYS A 174 -22.54 12.48 4.64
C CYS A 174 -22.76 13.91 4.10
N PHE A 175 -23.47 14.78 4.82
CA PHE A 175 -23.91 16.08 4.30
C PHE A 175 -22.78 17.04 3.90
N VAL A 176 -21.83 17.39 4.79
CA VAL A 176 -20.70 18.27 4.45
C VAL A 176 -19.84 17.72 3.32
N PRO A 177 -19.46 16.42 3.29
CA PRO A 177 -18.81 15.79 2.16
C PRO A 177 -19.56 15.95 0.83
N GLY A 178 -20.89 15.76 0.84
CA GLY A 178 -21.73 15.96 -0.34
C GLY A 178 -21.70 17.40 -0.86
N VAL A 179 -21.78 18.40 0.03
CA VAL A 179 -21.73 19.82 -0.34
C VAL A 179 -20.38 20.18 -0.94
N LEU A 180 -19.29 19.78 -0.27
CA LEU A 180 -17.94 20.03 -0.76
C LEU A 180 -17.70 19.31 -2.10
N GLY A 181 -18.17 18.07 -2.24
CA GLY A 181 -18.07 17.30 -3.49
C GLY A 181 -18.74 17.99 -4.67
N MET A 182 -19.94 18.55 -4.46
CA MET A 182 -20.67 19.33 -5.46
C MET A 182 -19.93 20.63 -5.83
N LEU A 183 -19.47 21.38 -4.83
CA LEU A 183 -18.76 22.66 -5.02
C LEU A 183 -17.36 22.48 -5.63
N SER A 184 -16.80 21.28 -5.51
CA SER A 184 -15.48 20.91 -6.03
C SER A 184 -15.49 20.59 -7.53
N ARG A 185 -16.65 20.45 -8.17
CA ARG A 185 -16.74 20.11 -9.60
C ARG A 185 -16.20 21.21 -10.50
N HIS A 186 -15.40 20.84 -11.48
CA HIS A 186 -14.76 21.77 -12.41
C HIS A 186 -15.37 21.71 -13.83
N ARG A 187 -15.06 22.73 -14.66
CA ARG A 187 -15.70 22.90 -15.99
C ARG A 187 -15.33 21.84 -17.03
N GLY A 188 -14.25 21.09 -16.83
CA GLY A 188 -13.74 20.08 -17.77
C GLY A 188 -14.23 18.64 -17.53
N GLU A 189 -15.16 18.41 -16.61
CA GLU A 189 -15.67 17.06 -16.31
C GLU A 189 -16.73 16.57 -17.30
N ASP A 190 -16.62 15.31 -17.72
CA ASP A 190 -17.63 14.62 -18.52
C ASP A 190 -18.97 14.52 -17.78
N LYS A 191 -20.07 14.80 -18.49
CA LYS A 191 -21.45 14.75 -17.97
C LYS A 191 -21.66 15.57 -16.70
N ARG A 192 -20.93 16.69 -16.53
CA ARG A 192 -21.01 17.57 -15.35
C ARG A 192 -22.44 17.90 -14.92
N ALA A 193 -23.30 18.29 -15.86
CA ALA A 193 -24.69 18.69 -15.56
C ALA A 193 -25.48 17.56 -14.88
N LEU A 194 -25.42 16.34 -15.42
CA LEU A 194 -26.06 15.16 -14.83
C LEU A 194 -25.52 14.88 -13.43
N ARG A 195 -24.20 14.96 -13.24
CA ARG A 195 -23.58 14.69 -11.94
C ARG A 195 -23.95 15.74 -10.89
N VAL A 196 -24.08 17.02 -11.27
CA VAL A 196 -24.55 18.09 -10.37
C VAL A 196 -26.01 17.86 -9.97
N ILE A 197 -26.88 17.44 -10.90
CA ILE A 197 -28.28 17.11 -10.59
C ILE A 197 -28.35 15.97 -9.56
N LEU A 198 -27.57 14.91 -9.77
CA LEU A 198 -27.49 13.79 -8.83
C LEU A 198 -26.93 14.21 -7.46
N ASP A 199 -25.95 15.12 -7.41
CA ASP A 199 -25.48 15.69 -6.14
C ASP A 199 -26.59 16.45 -5.42
N ILE A 200 -27.35 17.30 -6.11
CA ILE A 200 -28.46 18.06 -5.52
C ILE A 200 -29.53 17.10 -4.96
N LEU A 201 -29.89 16.06 -5.71
CA LEU A 201 -30.81 15.03 -5.24
C LEU A 201 -30.28 14.30 -4.00
N SER A 202 -29.00 13.94 -4.00
CA SER A 202 -28.36 13.28 -2.86
C SER A 202 -28.32 14.17 -1.61
N LEU A 203 -28.09 15.48 -1.78
CA LEU A 203 -28.10 16.46 -0.70
C LEU A 203 -29.51 16.70 -0.16
N GLY A 204 -30.50 16.78 -1.04
CA GLY A 204 -31.91 16.85 -0.65
C GLY A 204 -32.30 15.64 0.20
N ALA A 205 -31.93 14.44 -0.24
CA ALA A 205 -32.12 13.20 0.53
C ALA A 205 -31.45 13.25 1.91
N GLN A 206 -30.20 13.70 2.03
CA GLN A 206 -29.52 13.83 3.34
C GLN A 206 -30.19 14.87 4.24
N ALA A 207 -30.61 16.01 3.66
CA ALA A 207 -31.30 17.08 4.39
C ALA A 207 -32.66 16.63 4.97
N THR A 208 -33.35 15.68 4.31
CA THR A 208 -34.59 15.13 4.87
C THR A 208 -34.38 14.47 6.23
N GLY A 209 -33.19 13.88 6.49
CA GLY A 209 -32.84 13.30 7.79
C GLY A 209 -32.77 14.33 8.93
N PHE A 210 -32.50 15.60 8.62
CA PHE A 210 -32.46 16.69 9.60
C PHE A 210 -33.85 17.17 10.03
N ILE A 211 -34.86 17.01 9.18
CA ILE A 211 -36.19 17.58 9.40
C ILE A 211 -37.19 16.50 9.80
N LEU A 212 -37.19 15.36 9.09
CA LEU A 212 -38.17 14.31 9.30
C LEU A 212 -37.98 13.57 10.63
N TRP A 213 -36.74 13.30 11.03
CA TRP A 213 -36.49 12.47 12.22
C TRP A 213 -36.88 13.16 13.54
N PRO A 214 -36.52 14.44 13.78
CA PRO A 214 -37.00 15.16 14.96
C PRO A 214 -38.53 15.28 14.99
N TRP A 215 -39.14 15.46 13.82
CA TRP A 215 -40.58 15.61 13.69
C TRP A 215 -41.34 14.30 13.99
N VAL A 216 -40.84 13.15 13.52
CA VAL A 216 -41.42 11.83 13.79
C VAL A 216 -41.29 11.42 15.27
N MET A 217 -40.28 11.91 15.98
CA MET A 217 -40.02 11.52 17.38
C MET A 217 -40.73 12.39 18.43
N GLY A 218 -41.11 13.62 18.12
CA GLY A 218 -41.97 14.46 18.97
C GLY A 218 -41.41 14.88 20.35
N GLY A 219 -40.10 14.72 20.62
CA GLY A 219 -39.49 15.04 21.93
C GLY A 219 -38.47 16.19 21.89
N PRO A 220 -38.24 16.94 23.00
CA PRO A 220 -37.31 18.09 23.02
C PRO A 220 -35.84 17.68 22.78
N ARG A 221 -35.43 16.47 23.18
CA ARG A 221 -34.08 15.92 22.93
C ARG A 221 -33.86 15.49 21.47
N SER A 222 -34.93 15.32 20.68
CA SER A 222 -34.82 14.90 19.28
C SER A 222 -34.17 15.97 18.38
N TRP A 223 -34.20 17.24 18.78
CA TRP A 223 -33.48 18.33 18.09
C TRP A 223 -31.95 18.26 18.22
N ALA A 224 -31.42 17.35 19.03
CA ALA A 224 -29.98 17.05 19.03
C ALA A 224 -29.54 16.23 17.80
N ILE A 225 -30.47 15.53 17.12
CA ILE A 225 -30.18 14.69 15.94
C ILE A 225 -29.55 15.51 14.81
N PRO A 226 -30.16 16.60 14.31
CA PRO A 226 -29.63 17.33 13.15
C PRO A 226 -28.26 17.94 13.45
N ILE A 227 -28.08 18.46 14.67
CA ILE A 227 -26.83 19.05 15.13
C ILE A 227 -25.73 17.97 15.17
N SER A 228 -26.00 16.82 15.78
CA SER A 228 -25.02 15.74 15.89
C SER A 228 -24.55 15.22 14.53
N VAL A 229 -25.48 14.90 13.63
CA VAL A 229 -25.21 14.33 12.31
C VAL A 229 -24.48 15.34 11.41
N PHE A 230 -24.87 16.62 11.46
CA PHE A 230 -24.17 17.69 10.75
C PHE A 230 -22.73 17.85 11.24
N LEU A 231 -22.52 17.90 12.57
CA LEU A 231 -21.20 18.06 13.16
C LEU A 231 -20.27 16.87 12.87
N VAL A 232 -20.78 15.63 12.90
CA VAL A 232 -20.01 14.42 12.53
C VAL A 232 -19.50 14.50 11.09
N SER A 233 -20.28 15.06 10.18
CA SER A 233 -19.93 15.10 8.75
C SER A 233 -18.66 15.91 8.44
N PHE A 234 -18.21 16.80 9.33
CA PHE A 234 -16.99 17.60 9.13
C PHE A 234 -15.72 16.77 9.01
N ARG A 235 -15.64 15.56 9.59
CA ARG A 235 -14.40 14.75 9.63
C ARG A 235 -13.75 14.48 8.28
N TRP A 236 -14.54 14.35 7.22
CA TRP A 236 -14.08 13.90 5.91
C TRP A 236 -13.96 15.03 4.88
N TRP A 237 -14.00 16.29 5.32
CA TRP A 237 -13.93 17.47 4.44
C TRP A 237 -12.76 17.42 3.44
N GLU A 238 -11.58 16.98 3.89
CA GLU A 238 -10.35 16.96 3.09
C GLU A 238 -10.48 16.13 1.81
N ASN A 239 -11.26 15.05 1.86
CA ASN A 239 -11.37 14.13 0.74
C ASN A 239 -12.20 14.70 -0.43
N PHE A 240 -13.08 15.66 -0.16
CA PHE A 240 -14.08 16.17 -1.12
C PHE A 240 -13.73 17.55 -1.67
N VAL A 241 -12.46 17.92 -1.63
CA VAL A 241 -11.96 19.25 -2.00
C VAL A 241 -10.84 19.14 -3.05
N ASP A 242 -11.00 19.87 -4.16
CA ASP A 242 -10.07 19.97 -5.31
C ASP A 242 -9.61 21.42 -5.54
N LYS A 243 -8.37 21.58 -6.01
CA LYS A 243 -7.77 22.87 -6.40
C LYS A 243 -8.42 23.48 -7.63
N ARG A 244 -8.95 22.64 -8.53
CA ARG A 244 -9.61 23.07 -9.79
C ARG A 244 -11.05 23.56 -9.58
N ALA A 245 -11.53 23.55 -8.34
CA ALA A 245 -12.88 23.95 -7.99
C ALA A 245 -13.18 25.40 -8.41
N SER A 246 -14.41 25.66 -8.89
CA SER A 246 -14.83 27.01 -9.24
C SER A 246 -15.02 27.93 -8.02
N ALA A 247 -15.28 27.34 -6.85
CA ALA A 247 -15.46 28.07 -5.60
C ALA A 247 -14.11 28.40 -4.94
N ARG A 248 -13.81 29.69 -4.76
CA ARG A 248 -12.53 30.18 -4.19
C ARG A 248 -12.22 29.64 -2.79
N PHE A 249 -13.25 29.49 -1.94
CA PHE A 249 -13.09 28.93 -0.60
C PHE A 249 -12.66 27.44 -0.65
N VAL A 250 -13.25 26.65 -1.55
CA VAL A 250 -12.90 25.23 -1.74
C VAL A 250 -11.49 25.09 -2.28
N ALA A 251 -11.09 25.92 -3.24
CA ALA A 251 -9.71 25.94 -3.74
C ALA A 251 -8.69 26.25 -2.62
N ARG A 252 -8.99 27.18 -1.71
CA ARG A 252 -8.13 27.49 -0.54
C ARG A 252 -8.03 26.30 0.42
N LEU A 253 -9.14 25.61 0.69
CA LEU A 253 -9.13 24.38 1.48
C LEU A 253 -8.29 23.27 0.80
N ALA A 254 -8.28 23.23 -0.53
CA ALA A 254 -7.47 22.28 -1.31
C ALA A 254 -5.97 22.56 -1.21
N GLU A 255 -5.57 23.82 -1.09
CA GLU A 255 -4.17 24.20 -0.83
C GLU A 255 -3.73 23.79 0.58
N MET A 256 -4.58 24.03 1.59
CA MET A 256 -4.32 23.60 2.98
C MET A 256 -4.19 22.08 3.11
N LYS A 257 -4.99 21.33 2.34
CA LYS A 257 -4.92 19.86 2.24
C LYS A 257 -3.53 19.38 1.83
N ASP A 258 -2.81 20.06 0.94
CA ASP A 258 -1.47 19.65 0.54
C ASP A 258 -0.40 19.89 1.60
N ASP A 259 -0.52 21.00 2.35
CA ASP A 259 0.32 21.24 3.53
C ASP A 259 0.06 20.18 4.62
N LEU A 260 -1.21 19.85 4.85
CA LEU A 260 -1.61 18.81 5.79
C LEU A 260 -1.09 17.43 5.39
N ARG A 261 -1.10 17.07 4.10
CA ARG A 261 -0.56 15.78 3.62
C ARG A 261 0.90 15.56 4.07
N ARG A 262 1.71 16.61 4.17
CA ARG A 262 3.12 16.54 4.60
C ARG A 262 3.31 16.63 6.11
N SER A 263 2.39 17.28 6.83
CA SER A 263 2.49 17.53 8.27
C SER A 263 1.57 16.67 9.13
N ARG A 264 0.74 15.80 8.51
CA ARG A 264 -0.34 15.05 9.15
C ARG A 264 0.05 14.37 10.46
N TYR A 265 1.09 13.54 10.44
CA TYR A 265 1.44 12.76 11.64
C TYR A 265 1.86 13.66 12.79
N PHE A 266 2.61 14.74 12.52
CA PHE A 266 2.95 15.72 13.55
C PHE A 266 1.70 16.41 14.11
N THR A 267 0.79 16.86 13.24
CA THR A 267 -0.49 17.45 13.67
C THR A 267 -1.32 16.48 14.51
N TYR A 268 -1.36 15.21 14.10
CA TYR A 268 -2.17 14.18 14.76
C TYR A 268 -1.64 13.72 16.12
N ILE A 269 -0.38 13.99 16.47
CA ILE A 269 0.09 13.82 17.86
C ILE A 269 -0.71 14.75 18.78
N PHE A 270 -0.85 16.02 18.41
CA PHE A 270 -1.61 17.00 19.20
C PHE A 270 -3.12 16.80 19.10
N ILE A 271 -3.64 16.57 17.89
CA ILE A 271 -5.08 16.37 17.66
C ILE A 271 -5.58 15.12 18.39
N SER A 272 -4.85 14.01 18.39
CA SER A 272 -5.31 12.80 19.09
C SER A 272 -5.41 13.03 20.59
N CYS A 273 -4.42 13.71 21.21
CA CYS A 273 -4.47 14.10 22.61
C CYS A 273 -5.65 15.06 22.90
N TRP A 274 -5.86 16.05 22.02
CA TRP A 274 -6.99 16.99 22.14
C TRP A 274 -8.35 16.28 22.08
N LYS A 275 -8.50 15.34 21.15
CA LYS A 275 -9.75 14.57 21.00
C LYS A 275 -10.03 13.70 22.22
N ILE A 276 -9.01 13.05 22.78
CA ILE A 276 -9.17 12.26 24.02
C ILE A 276 -9.67 13.16 25.16
N LEU A 277 -9.06 14.33 25.32
CA LEU A 277 -9.47 15.32 26.32
C LEU A 277 -10.89 15.83 26.07
N LEU A 278 -11.25 16.08 24.82
CA LEU A 278 -12.58 16.57 24.43
C LEU A 278 -13.66 15.51 24.60
N ILE A 279 -13.39 14.24 24.26
CA ILE A 279 -14.30 13.11 24.52
C ILE A 279 -14.55 12.98 26.02
N PHE A 280 -13.50 13.09 26.84
CA PHE A 280 -13.62 13.08 28.29
C PHE A 280 -14.46 14.26 28.81
N ALA A 281 -14.21 15.48 28.32
CA ALA A 281 -15.00 16.65 28.68
C ALA A 281 -16.47 16.53 28.26
N CYS A 282 -16.76 16.02 27.07
CA CYS A 282 -18.13 15.77 26.60
C CYS A 282 -18.84 14.69 27.42
N MET A 283 -18.13 13.63 27.83
CA MET A 283 -18.66 12.62 28.74
C MET A 283 -19.09 13.24 30.07
N LEU A 284 -18.24 14.09 30.67
CA LEU A 284 -18.58 14.81 31.90
C LEU A 284 -19.77 15.76 31.71
N GLY A 285 -19.81 16.49 30.59
CA GLY A 285 -20.91 17.39 30.24
C GLY A 285 -22.25 16.64 30.10
N PHE A 286 -22.25 15.51 29.40
CA PHE A 286 -23.42 14.63 29.32
C PHE A 286 -23.89 14.18 30.70
N MET A 287 -22.96 13.71 31.54
CA MET A 287 -23.31 13.21 32.86
C MET A 287 -23.83 14.31 33.80
N SER A 288 -23.38 15.55 33.65
CA SER A 288 -23.96 16.68 34.41
C SER A 288 -25.43 16.99 34.05
N ILE A 289 -25.89 16.54 32.87
CA ILE A 289 -27.27 16.71 32.43
C ILE A 289 -28.15 15.54 32.89
N THR A 290 -27.56 14.34 33.07
CA THR A 290 -28.31 13.11 33.42
C THR A 290 -28.20 12.67 34.87
N LEU A 291 -27.13 13.03 35.58
CA LEU A 291 -26.88 12.69 36.99
C LEU A 291 -26.72 13.96 37.83
N ASP A 292 -27.27 13.94 39.04
CA ASP A 292 -27.24 15.08 39.97
C ASP A 292 -25.81 15.42 40.47
N HIS A 293 -24.89 14.44 40.49
CA HIS A 293 -23.51 14.60 40.96
C HIS A 293 -22.47 13.89 40.09
N VAL A 294 -21.62 14.65 39.38
CA VAL A 294 -20.57 14.13 38.49
C VAL A 294 -19.51 13.27 39.21
N LEU A 295 -19.26 13.53 40.50
CA LEU A 295 -18.32 12.76 41.33
C LEU A 295 -18.71 11.28 41.48
N THR A 296 -20.01 10.96 41.34
CA THR A 296 -20.51 9.57 41.41
C THR A 296 -19.93 8.69 40.31
N LEU A 297 -19.59 9.25 39.14
CA LEU A 297 -18.98 8.53 38.03
C LEU A 297 -17.63 7.90 38.41
N PHE A 298 -16.85 8.61 39.22
CA PHE A 298 -15.51 8.18 39.64
C PHE A 298 -15.56 7.33 40.91
N SER A 299 -16.40 7.71 41.87
CA SER A 299 -16.52 6.97 43.13
C SER A 299 -17.16 5.60 42.93
N GLN A 300 -18.10 5.46 41.99
CA GLN A 300 -18.76 4.19 41.70
C GLN A 300 -18.10 3.40 40.56
N LEU A 301 -17.01 3.87 39.95
CA LEU A 301 -16.34 3.13 38.86
C LEU A 301 -15.93 1.70 39.28
N GLY A 302 -15.35 1.56 40.47
CA GLY A 302 -14.96 0.25 40.99
C GLY A 302 -16.18 -0.67 41.21
N SER A 303 -17.28 -0.10 41.69
CA SER A 303 -18.56 -0.83 41.86
C SER A 303 -19.18 -1.22 40.52
N ALA A 304 -19.14 -0.31 39.54
CA ALA A 304 -19.69 -0.47 38.19
C ALA A 304 -19.00 -1.56 37.37
N LEU A 305 -17.70 -1.76 37.57
CA LEU A 305 -16.95 -2.84 36.93
C LEU A 305 -16.96 -4.15 37.74
N SER A 306 -17.57 -4.16 38.93
CA SER A 306 -17.73 -5.32 39.79
C SER A 306 -19.16 -5.86 39.78
N ASN A 307 -19.35 -7.05 40.34
CA ASN A 307 -20.68 -7.63 40.48
C ASN A 307 -21.53 -6.79 41.45
N HIS A 308 -22.71 -6.38 40.99
CA HIS A 308 -23.68 -5.62 41.76
C HIS A 308 -25.10 -6.15 41.47
N LEU A 309 -26.09 -5.65 42.20
CA LEU A 309 -27.45 -6.18 42.19
C LEU A 309 -28.38 -5.30 41.34
N ILE A 310 -29.26 -5.94 40.57
CA ILE A 310 -30.31 -5.30 39.75
C ILE A 310 -31.67 -5.78 40.25
N SER A 311 -32.61 -4.85 40.46
CA SER A 311 -33.98 -5.18 40.87
C SER A 311 -34.86 -5.52 39.65
N VAL A 312 -35.65 -6.58 39.79
CA VAL A 312 -36.67 -6.98 38.82
C VAL A 312 -38.03 -6.65 39.39
N VAL A 313 -38.78 -5.79 38.70
CA VAL A 313 -40.08 -5.27 39.12
C VAL A 313 -41.19 -5.85 38.23
N GLN A 314 -42.34 -6.15 38.82
CA GLN A 314 -43.51 -6.68 38.11
C GLN A 314 -44.30 -5.56 37.40
N ILE A 315 -44.73 -5.81 36.15
CA ILE A 315 -45.59 -4.90 35.39
C ILE A 315 -47.06 -5.26 35.63
N ARG A 316 -47.91 -4.26 35.92
CA ARG A 316 -49.38 -4.42 35.93
C ARG A 316 -49.93 -3.96 34.58
N ARG A 317 -50.36 -4.89 33.71
CA ARG A 317 -51.11 -4.52 32.50
C ARG A 317 -52.49 -4.01 32.93
N LEU A 318 -52.76 -2.72 32.73
CA LEU A 318 -54.11 -2.17 32.89
C LEU A 318 -54.98 -2.74 31.75
N GLY A 319 -55.74 -3.79 32.03
CA GLY A 319 -56.70 -4.36 31.09
C GLY A 319 -57.86 -3.39 30.83
N VAL A 320 -58.37 -3.41 29.61
CA VAL A 320 -59.51 -2.66 29.09
C VAL A 320 -60.75 -2.84 29.97
N LEU A 321 -60.95 -1.95 30.93
CA LEU A 321 -62.26 -1.65 31.55
C LEU A 321 -62.17 -0.32 32.31
N GLY A 322 -62.79 0.70 31.71
CA GLY A 322 -63.34 1.92 32.31
C GLY A 322 -62.57 2.66 33.40
N ASP A 323 -62.31 3.95 33.14
CA ASP A 323 -62.06 4.96 34.17
C ASP A 323 -62.95 4.76 35.40
N LEU A 324 -62.31 4.50 36.54
CA LEU A 324 -62.88 4.73 37.87
C LEU A 324 -61.89 5.62 38.62
N PRO A 325 -62.31 6.84 39.03
CA PRO A 325 -61.50 7.66 39.92
C PRO A 325 -61.58 7.05 41.34
N ASP A 326 -60.51 7.25 42.10
CA ASP A 326 -60.38 6.94 43.53
C ASP A 326 -59.94 5.50 43.89
N LEU A 327 -58.64 5.23 43.68
CA LEU A 327 -57.84 4.43 44.61
C LEU A 327 -56.39 4.93 44.61
N PRO A 328 -55.75 5.10 45.80
CA PRO A 328 -54.37 5.55 45.88
C PRO A 328 -53.44 4.53 45.22
N THR A 329 -52.70 4.97 44.22
CA THR A 329 -51.68 4.19 43.52
C THR A 329 -50.52 3.88 44.48
N ALA A 330 -50.16 2.59 44.53
CA ALA A 330 -48.99 1.99 45.18
C ALA A 330 -49.13 1.56 46.66
N SER A 331 -49.25 0.24 46.86
CA SER A 331 -48.53 -0.44 47.95
C SER A 331 -47.49 -1.39 47.33
N PRO A 332 -46.21 -1.34 47.74
CA PRO A 332 -45.22 -2.31 47.32
C PRO A 332 -45.53 -3.64 48.04
N LEU A 333 -45.78 -4.71 47.28
CA LEU A 333 -45.89 -6.07 47.82
C LEU A 333 -44.71 -6.89 47.30
N ASP A 334 -43.61 -6.79 48.06
CA ASP A 334 -42.80 -7.87 48.66
C ASP A 334 -42.14 -9.01 47.86
N ASP A 335 -41.99 -8.95 46.52
CA ASP A 335 -41.09 -9.90 45.83
C ASP A 335 -40.22 -9.24 44.74
N ASP A 336 -39.39 -8.25 45.12
CA ASP A 336 -38.33 -7.73 44.27
C ASP A 336 -37.18 -8.75 44.17
N ILE A 337 -37.16 -9.57 43.12
CA ILE A 337 -36.06 -10.50 42.86
C ILE A 337 -34.82 -9.72 42.41
N GLN A 338 -33.69 -9.94 43.08
CA GLN A 338 -32.41 -9.31 42.73
C GLN A 338 -31.55 -10.23 41.87
N LEU A 339 -31.12 -9.72 40.72
CA LEU A 339 -30.18 -10.38 39.81
C LEU A 339 -28.75 -9.90 40.07
N VAL A 340 -27.79 -10.83 40.13
CA VAL A 340 -26.36 -10.50 40.21
C VAL A 340 -25.81 -10.23 38.82
N THR A 341 -25.19 -9.07 38.62
CA THR A 341 -24.50 -8.73 37.37
C THR A 341 -23.17 -9.46 37.23
N SER A 342 -22.71 -9.60 35.99
CA SER A 342 -21.40 -10.19 35.69
C SER A 342 -20.40 -9.10 35.30
N GLN A 343 -19.29 -9.01 36.03
CA GLN A 343 -18.15 -8.13 35.74
C GLN A 343 -17.57 -8.30 34.32
N TRP A 344 -17.75 -9.47 33.69
CA TRP A 344 -17.19 -9.73 32.36
C TRP A 344 -18.00 -9.08 31.23
N THR A 345 -19.28 -8.76 31.45
CA THR A 345 -20.16 -8.26 30.38
C THR A 345 -19.67 -6.94 29.78
N PRO A 346 -19.38 -5.88 30.56
CA PRO A 346 -18.89 -4.61 30.01
C PRO A 346 -17.51 -4.76 29.35
N ILE A 347 -16.63 -5.58 29.93
CA ILE A 347 -15.28 -5.85 29.40
C ILE A 347 -15.37 -6.54 28.03
N LEU A 348 -16.22 -7.56 27.92
CA LEU A 348 -16.43 -8.29 26.67
C LEU A 348 -17.01 -7.37 25.59
N ALA A 349 -17.94 -6.47 25.93
CA ALA A 349 -18.47 -5.49 25.00
C ALA A 349 -17.38 -4.55 24.44
N ILE A 350 -16.47 -4.06 25.28
CA ILE A 350 -15.30 -3.26 24.85
C ILE A 350 -14.43 -4.07 23.90
N VAL A 351 -14.08 -5.31 24.28
CA VAL A 351 -13.18 -6.17 23.48
C VAL A 351 -13.81 -6.47 22.12
N ILE A 352 -15.10 -6.83 22.07
CA ILE A 352 -15.83 -7.10 20.83
C ILE A 352 -15.82 -5.86 19.93
N GLN A 353 -16.14 -4.68 20.47
CA GLN A 353 -16.22 -3.46 19.68
C GLN A 353 -14.84 -3.00 19.17
N VAL A 354 -13.80 -3.08 20.00
CA VAL A 354 -12.43 -2.71 19.60
C VAL A 354 -11.87 -3.69 18.56
N LEU A 355 -12.02 -5.00 18.78
CA LEU A 355 -11.49 -6.01 17.85
C LEU A 355 -12.24 -6.02 16.52
N SER A 356 -13.57 -5.90 16.53
CA SER A 356 -14.37 -5.87 15.31
C SER A 356 -14.05 -4.64 14.45
N THR A 357 -13.96 -3.45 15.05
CA THR A 357 -13.58 -2.23 14.31
C THR A 357 -12.15 -2.29 13.76
N LEU A 358 -11.21 -2.81 14.54
CA LEU A 358 -9.81 -2.96 14.11
C LEU A 358 -9.68 -3.99 12.98
N LEU A 359 -10.35 -5.14 13.10
CA LEU A 359 -10.38 -6.18 12.07
C LEU A 359 -10.98 -5.65 10.78
N CYS A 360 -12.11 -4.93 10.86
CA CYS A 360 -12.74 -4.28 9.71
C CYS A 360 -11.76 -3.34 9.01
N TYR A 361 -11.09 -2.46 9.76
CA TYR A 361 -10.10 -1.52 9.21
C TYR A 361 -8.91 -2.23 8.54
N VAL A 362 -8.36 -3.28 9.16
CA VAL A 362 -7.21 -4.03 8.62
C VAL A 362 -7.59 -4.78 7.35
N CYS A 363 -8.73 -5.49 7.34
CA CYS A 363 -9.22 -6.22 6.18
C CYS A 363 -9.63 -5.29 5.03
N ALA A 364 -10.29 -4.16 5.32
CA ALA A 364 -10.62 -3.14 4.35
C ALA A 364 -9.36 -2.57 3.67
N LYS A 365 -8.34 -2.23 4.48
CA LYS A 365 -7.05 -1.76 3.98
C LYS A 365 -6.33 -2.81 3.15
N PHE A 366 -6.40 -4.08 3.54
CA PHE A 366 -5.85 -5.18 2.77
C PHE A 366 -6.52 -5.26 1.39
N ALA A 367 -7.86 -5.30 1.33
CA ALA A 367 -8.62 -5.27 0.07
C ALA A 367 -8.25 -4.06 -0.82
N CYS A 368 -8.12 -2.89 -0.20
CA CYS A 368 -7.42 -1.68 -0.63
C CYS A 368 -6.18 -1.94 -1.50
N LYS A 369 -5.18 -2.53 -0.84
CA LYS A 369 -3.81 -2.66 -1.34
C LYS A 369 -3.64 -3.69 -2.46
N ILE A 370 -4.45 -4.75 -2.46
CA ILE A 370 -4.37 -5.81 -3.46
C ILE A 370 -5.36 -5.60 -4.63
N CYS A 371 -5.99 -4.42 -4.72
CA CYS A 371 -6.86 -4.02 -5.82
C CYS A 371 -8.16 -4.85 -5.97
N ILE A 372 -8.67 -5.47 -4.91
CA ILE A 372 -9.94 -6.25 -4.92
C ILE A 372 -11.14 -5.47 -4.36
N GLN A 373 -11.01 -4.15 -4.27
CA GLN A 373 -11.85 -3.33 -3.43
C GLN A 373 -13.31 -3.25 -3.87
N GLY A 374 -13.62 -3.38 -5.16
CA GLY A 374 -15.01 -3.37 -5.62
C GLY A 374 -15.83 -4.46 -4.92
N PHE A 375 -15.35 -5.70 -4.97
CA PHE A 375 -16.02 -6.85 -4.36
C PHE A 375 -15.83 -6.92 -2.85
N SER A 376 -14.61 -6.74 -2.33
CA SER A 376 -14.30 -7.04 -0.92
C SER A 376 -14.22 -5.82 0.01
N PHE A 377 -14.49 -4.60 -0.49
CA PHE A 377 -14.50 -3.38 0.32
C PHE A 377 -15.75 -2.52 0.06
N ALA A 378 -15.96 -2.06 -1.17
CA ALA A 378 -17.07 -1.17 -1.55
C ALA A 378 -18.43 -1.83 -1.31
N PHE A 379 -18.59 -3.06 -1.81
CA PHE A 379 -19.80 -3.84 -1.64
C PHE A 379 -20.14 -4.16 -0.17
N PRO A 380 -19.25 -4.78 0.64
CA PRO A 380 -19.58 -5.10 2.03
C PRO A 380 -19.78 -3.85 2.92
N VAL A 381 -19.03 -2.76 2.69
CA VAL A 381 -19.23 -1.50 3.43
C VAL A 381 -20.61 -0.90 3.13
N SER A 382 -21.05 -0.95 1.86
CA SER A 382 -22.39 -0.47 1.48
C SER A 382 -23.51 -1.38 1.99
N LEU A 383 -23.24 -2.68 2.13
CA LEU A 383 -24.20 -3.68 2.62
C LEU A 383 -24.30 -3.73 4.16
N THR A 384 -23.39 -3.07 4.88
CA THR A 384 -23.32 -3.11 6.34
C THR A 384 -24.61 -2.65 7.02
N VAL A 385 -25.15 -1.48 6.62
CA VAL A 385 -26.38 -0.94 7.23
C VAL A 385 -27.62 -1.79 6.90
N PRO A 386 -27.89 -2.17 5.64
CA PRO A 386 -28.99 -3.09 5.31
C PRO A 386 -28.96 -4.39 6.10
N VAL A 387 -27.80 -5.03 6.20
CA VAL A 387 -27.64 -6.29 6.94
C VAL A 387 -27.80 -6.08 8.44
N SER A 388 -27.22 -5.01 9.00
CA SER A 388 -27.38 -4.67 10.41
C SER A 388 -28.84 -4.40 10.76
N VAL A 389 -29.55 -3.63 9.94
CA VAL A 389 -30.98 -3.35 10.11
C VAL A 389 -31.79 -4.65 10.06
N SER A 390 -31.55 -5.50 9.05
CA SER A 390 -32.28 -6.77 8.89
C SER A 390 -32.06 -7.73 10.06
N LEU A 391 -30.81 -7.85 10.54
CA LEU A 391 -30.48 -8.70 11.68
C LEU A 391 -31.04 -8.16 13.00
N LEU A 392 -31.00 -6.83 13.22
CA LEU A 392 -31.58 -6.21 14.41
C LEU A 392 -33.11 -6.32 14.42
N ILE A 393 -33.76 -6.16 13.26
CA ILE A 393 -35.19 -6.41 13.06
C ILE A 393 -35.51 -7.86 13.45
N ALA A 394 -34.80 -8.83 12.90
CA ALA A 394 -35.02 -10.25 13.19
C ALA A 394 -34.78 -10.57 14.69
N ALA A 395 -33.69 -10.05 15.28
CA ALA A 395 -33.38 -10.27 16.69
C ALA A 395 -34.45 -9.67 17.62
N CYS A 396 -34.94 -8.46 17.31
CA CYS A 396 -36.04 -7.84 18.04
C CYS A 396 -37.35 -8.64 17.91
N GLY A 397 -37.71 -9.08 16.69
CA GLY A 397 -38.90 -9.89 16.46
C GLY A 397 -38.90 -11.19 17.25
N ILE A 398 -37.79 -11.93 17.20
CA ILE A 398 -37.62 -13.20 17.95
C ILE A 398 -37.73 -12.94 19.47
N ARG A 399 -37.16 -11.85 19.98
CA ARG A 399 -37.23 -11.51 21.42
C ARG A 399 -38.64 -11.10 21.86
N THR A 400 -39.41 -10.47 20.98
CA THR A 400 -40.81 -10.10 21.26
C THR A 400 -41.71 -11.34 21.32
N GLU A 401 -41.45 -12.35 20.49
CA GLU A 401 -42.16 -13.64 20.53
C GLU A 401 -41.74 -14.49 21.74
N ASP A 402 -40.43 -14.62 21.98
CA ASP A 402 -39.85 -15.35 23.11
C ASP A 402 -38.78 -14.53 23.84
N VAL A 403 -39.12 -14.07 25.04
CA VAL A 403 -38.23 -13.31 25.92
C VAL A 403 -37.03 -14.17 26.37
N CYS A 404 -37.07 -15.49 26.31
CA CYS A 404 -35.96 -16.34 26.78
C CYS A 404 -34.99 -16.82 25.70
N PHE A 405 -35.26 -16.55 24.43
CA PHE A 405 -34.49 -17.10 23.31
C PHE A 405 -32.97 -16.84 23.38
N PHE A 406 -32.54 -15.64 23.77
CA PHE A 406 -31.13 -15.24 23.80
C PHE A 406 -30.41 -15.50 25.14
N GLU A 407 -31.03 -16.17 26.11
CA GLU A 407 -30.49 -16.37 27.47
C GLU A 407 -29.11 -17.05 27.50
N SER A 408 -28.81 -17.90 26.52
CA SER A 408 -27.52 -18.61 26.45
C SER A 408 -26.35 -17.73 25.97
N TYR A 409 -26.64 -16.58 25.35
CA TYR A 409 -25.63 -15.71 24.71
C TYR A 409 -25.58 -14.30 25.32
N LEU A 410 -26.70 -13.79 25.82
CA LEU A 410 -26.80 -12.46 26.42
C LEU A 410 -27.32 -12.55 27.86
N PRO A 411 -26.86 -11.67 28.78
CA PRO A 411 -27.39 -11.62 30.13
C PRO A 411 -28.90 -11.37 30.14
N LYS A 412 -29.62 -12.02 31.08
CA LYS A 412 -31.08 -12.02 31.16
C LYS A 412 -31.72 -10.62 31.24
N TYR A 413 -30.96 -9.65 31.75
CA TYR A 413 -31.37 -8.27 32.04
C TYR A 413 -30.90 -7.25 30.98
N LEU A 414 -30.21 -7.67 29.92
CA LEU A 414 -29.69 -6.79 28.86
C LEU A 414 -30.20 -7.22 27.50
N PHE A 415 -30.69 -6.27 26.72
CA PHE A 415 -31.04 -6.46 25.32
C PHE A 415 -31.04 -5.13 24.58
N TRP A 416 -30.96 -5.18 23.25
CA TRP A 416 -31.14 -3.98 22.44
C TRP A 416 -32.50 -3.32 22.71
N ARG A 417 -32.55 -1.99 22.62
CA ARG A 417 -33.80 -1.23 22.70
C ARG A 417 -34.60 -1.41 21.40
N CYS A 418 -35.56 -2.32 21.45
CA CYS A 418 -36.44 -2.65 20.33
C CYS A 418 -37.62 -1.65 20.19
N PRO A 419 -38.13 -1.46 18.96
CA PRO A 419 -39.32 -0.65 18.73
C PRO A 419 -40.59 -1.33 19.27
N ASN A 420 -41.58 -0.54 19.71
CA ASN A 420 -42.85 -1.02 20.27
C ASN A 420 -43.89 -1.32 19.16
N GLY A 421 -44.63 -2.45 19.22
CA GLY A 421 -45.83 -2.72 18.38
C GLY A 421 -45.81 -4.03 17.56
N GLU A 422 -46.89 -4.31 16.80
CA GLU A 422 -46.94 -5.38 15.78
C GLU A 422 -46.04 -5.01 14.59
N PHE A 423 -44.78 -5.35 14.78
CA PHE A 423 -43.62 -4.76 14.12
C PHE A 423 -43.59 -4.87 12.60
N PHE A 424 -44.02 -5.99 12.01
CA PHE A 424 -43.86 -6.18 10.56
C PHE A 424 -44.84 -5.34 9.73
N GLN A 425 -46.07 -5.16 10.21
CA GLN A 425 -47.10 -4.42 9.50
C GLN A 425 -46.90 -2.91 9.69
N ASP A 426 -46.62 -2.46 10.92
CA ASP A 426 -46.36 -1.05 11.23
C ASP A 426 -45.06 -0.51 10.63
N LEU A 427 -44.00 -1.32 10.55
CA LEU A 427 -42.73 -0.88 9.95
C LEU A 427 -42.90 -0.53 8.46
N VAL A 428 -43.70 -1.31 7.71
CA VAL A 428 -43.90 -1.11 6.27
C VAL A 428 -44.98 -0.06 5.98
N SER A 429 -46.08 -0.02 6.74
CA SER A 429 -47.22 0.86 6.42
C SER A 429 -47.27 2.20 7.14
N THR A 430 -46.77 2.33 8.39
CA THR A 430 -47.00 3.54 9.21
C THR A 430 -45.72 4.33 9.55
N GLN A 431 -44.52 3.75 9.50
CA GLN A 431 -43.27 4.43 9.95
C GLN A 431 -42.31 4.94 8.85
N HIS A 432 -42.75 5.08 7.60
CA HIS A 432 -41.89 5.58 6.50
C HIS A 432 -40.55 4.81 6.34
N ALA A 433 -40.52 3.51 6.62
CA ALA A 433 -39.31 2.70 6.59
C ALA A 433 -38.69 2.51 5.18
N TRP A 434 -39.19 3.16 4.13
CA TRP A 434 -38.51 3.24 2.83
C TRP A 434 -37.55 4.44 2.74
N ILE A 435 -37.69 5.44 3.63
CA ILE A 435 -36.89 6.68 3.56
C ILE A 435 -35.40 6.41 3.81
N TRP A 436 -35.06 5.43 4.66
CA TRP A 436 -33.65 5.07 4.89
C TRP A 436 -32.98 4.47 3.65
N LEU A 437 -33.73 3.88 2.70
CA LEU A 437 -33.20 3.44 1.41
C LEU A 437 -32.79 4.63 0.55
N VAL A 438 -33.52 5.74 0.62
CA VAL A 438 -33.17 6.99 -0.06
C VAL A 438 -31.89 7.58 0.55
N TRP A 439 -31.71 7.50 1.86
CA TRP A 439 -30.47 7.91 2.53
C TRP A 439 -29.29 6.99 2.18
N LEU A 440 -29.53 5.69 2.09
CA LEU A 440 -28.54 4.72 1.63
C LEU A 440 -28.09 5.03 0.19
N LEU A 441 -29.05 5.25 -0.73
CA LEU A 441 -28.74 5.62 -2.11
C LEU A 441 -27.94 6.92 -2.18
N SER A 442 -28.31 7.92 -1.39
CA SER A 442 -27.55 9.16 -1.27
C SER A 442 -26.12 8.94 -0.78
N GLN A 443 -25.92 8.15 0.29
CA GLN A 443 -24.58 7.80 0.77
C GLN A 443 -23.77 7.05 -0.30
N THR A 444 -24.38 6.09 -1.01
CA THR A 444 -23.69 5.35 -2.08
C THR A 444 -23.27 6.24 -3.23
N TRP A 445 -24.05 7.27 -3.57
CA TRP A 445 -23.68 8.27 -4.57
C TRP A 445 -22.50 9.13 -4.10
N ILE A 446 -22.57 9.66 -2.87
CA ILE A 446 -21.48 10.48 -2.30
C ILE A 446 -20.18 9.67 -2.20
N ALA A 447 -20.28 8.37 -1.91
CA ALA A 447 -19.15 7.45 -1.83
C ALA A 447 -18.85 6.70 -3.14
N VAL A 448 -19.41 7.09 -4.30
CA VAL A 448 -19.30 6.31 -5.55
C VAL A 448 -17.85 6.05 -5.99
N HIS A 449 -16.92 6.93 -5.61
CA HIS A 449 -15.49 6.82 -5.94
C HIS A 449 -14.83 5.55 -5.40
N ILE A 450 -15.40 4.89 -4.39
CA ILE A 450 -14.84 3.64 -3.85
C ILE A 450 -15.04 2.44 -4.79
N TRP A 451 -15.98 2.52 -5.73
CA TRP A 451 -16.32 1.43 -6.65
C TRP A 451 -15.41 1.38 -7.88
N THR A 452 -14.90 2.54 -8.32
CA THR A 452 -14.02 2.67 -9.49
C THR A 452 -12.68 3.29 -9.10
N PRO A 453 -11.86 2.58 -8.32
CA PRO A 453 -10.59 3.07 -7.83
C PRO A 453 -9.54 3.19 -8.94
N LYS A 454 -8.66 4.18 -8.84
CA LYS A 454 -7.52 4.37 -9.75
C LYS A 454 -6.21 4.32 -8.97
N CYS A 455 -6.07 3.31 -8.11
CA CYS A 455 -4.90 3.18 -7.24
C CYS A 455 -3.86 2.20 -7.82
N GLU A 456 -2.60 2.59 -7.71
CA GLU A 456 -1.45 1.71 -7.96
C GLU A 456 -1.51 0.46 -7.05
N ARG A 457 -1.02 -0.66 -7.56
CA ARG A 457 -0.91 -1.91 -6.77
C ARG A 457 -0.03 -1.68 -5.55
N LEU A 458 -0.43 -2.22 -4.40
CA LEU A 458 0.30 -2.14 -3.13
C LEU A 458 0.58 -0.70 -2.66
N ALA A 459 -0.23 0.28 -3.06
CA ALA A 459 -0.10 1.67 -2.63
C ALA A 459 0.01 1.81 -1.11
N THR A 460 0.74 2.84 -0.66
CA THR A 460 0.89 3.11 0.77
C THR A 460 -0.46 3.48 1.38
N THR A 461 -0.64 3.21 2.68
CA THR A 461 -1.88 3.54 3.39
C THR A 461 -2.24 5.03 3.27
N GLU A 462 -1.24 5.91 3.22
CA GLU A 462 -1.39 7.37 3.11
C GLU A 462 -1.85 7.82 1.73
N LYS A 463 -1.51 7.05 0.69
CA LYS A 463 -2.07 7.23 -0.65
C LYS A 463 -3.52 6.74 -0.70
N LEU A 464 -3.83 5.61 -0.10
CA LEU A 464 -5.18 5.01 -0.15
C LEU A 464 -6.21 5.73 0.72
N PHE A 465 -5.86 6.11 1.94
CA PHE A 465 -6.74 6.74 2.91
C PHE A 465 -6.25 8.14 3.25
N VAL A 466 -7.19 9.04 3.52
CA VAL A 466 -6.90 10.42 3.89
C VAL A 466 -6.42 10.46 5.34
N ASN A 467 -7.30 10.16 6.29
CA ASN A 467 -7.02 10.15 7.72
C ASN A 467 -6.18 8.94 8.16
N PRO A 468 -5.32 9.08 9.19
CA PRO A 468 -4.40 8.02 9.62
C PRO A 468 -5.12 6.75 10.11
N MET A 469 -6.24 6.92 10.81
CA MET A 469 -7.02 5.87 11.47
C MET A 469 -8.52 6.04 11.21
N TYR A 470 -9.30 5.03 11.61
CA TYR A 470 -10.75 4.96 11.48
C TYR A 470 -11.48 5.63 12.65
N CYS A 471 -12.79 5.85 12.49
CA CYS A 471 -13.71 6.20 13.59
C CYS A 471 -14.35 4.92 14.13
N GLY A 472 -14.20 4.64 15.44
CA GLY A 472 -14.71 3.40 16.03
C GLY A 472 -16.24 3.30 16.06
N ALA A 473 -16.94 4.41 16.26
CA ALA A 473 -18.41 4.40 16.34
C ALA A 473 -19.10 4.33 14.96
N LEU A 474 -18.43 4.77 13.89
CA LEU A 474 -18.99 4.81 12.53
C LEU A 474 -18.00 4.19 11.54
N VAL A 475 -17.65 2.92 11.75
CA VAL A 475 -16.55 2.27 11.00
C VAL A 475 -16.82 2.21 9.50
N ASP A 476 -18.06 1.91 9.09
CA ASP A 476 -18.47 1.79 7.69
C ASP A 476 -18.46 3.14 6.97
N GLN A 477 -19.10 4.18 7.52
CA GLN A 477 -19.05 5.54 6.96
C GLN A 477 -17.64 6.09 6.99
N SER A 478 -16.87 5.81 8.05
CA SER A 478 -15.48 6.20 8.16
C SER A 478 -14.64 5.60 7.05
N LEU A 479 -14.75 4.30 6.79
CA LEU A 479 -14.00 3.63 5.72
C LEU A 479 -14.39 4.16 4.34
N ALA A 480 -15.68 4.31 4.04
CA ALA A 480 -16.16 4.79 2.74
C ALA A 480 -15.71 6.23 2.44
N LEU A 481 -15.93 7.15 3.39
CA LEU A 481 -15.63 8.57 3.20
C LEU A 481 -14.14 8.90 3.36
N ASN A 482 -13.38 8.05 4.06
CA ASN A 482 -11.94 8.23 4.23
C ASN A 482 -11.10 7.64 3.08
N ARG A 483 -11.68 6.76 2.24
CA ARG A 483 -11.01 6.27 1.03
C ARG A 483 -10.79 7.44 0.08
N ARG A 484 -9.52 7.70 -0.26
CA ARG A 484 -9.12 8.85 -1.08
C ARG A 484 -9.78 8.84 -2.45
N ARG A 485 -10.24 10.01 -2.91
CA ARG A 485 -10.66 10.24 -4.29
C ARG A 485 -9.43 10.39 -5.19
N ASP A 486 -9.36 9.56 -6.23
CA ASP A 486 -8.25 9.55 -7.19
C ASP A 486 -8.60 10.52 -8.34
N ASP A 487 -8.26 11.81 -8.19
CA ASP A 487 -8.57 12.89 -9.15
C ASP A 487 -7.51 13.05 -10.27
N GLU A 488 -6.52 12.15 -10.36
CA GLU A 488 -5.51 12.17 -11.44
C GLU A 488 -6.09 11.57 -12.75
N GLY A 489 -5.78 12.22 -13.88
CA GLY A 489 -6.41 12.01 -15.18
C GLY A 489 -6.25 10.59 -15.74
N GLU A 490 -7.29 10.10 -16.42
CA GLU A 490 -7.26 8.86 -17.20
C GLU A 490 -6.40 9.04 -18.44
N LEU A 491 -5.47 8.10 -18.68
CA LEU A 491 -4.88 7.89 -20.00
C LEU A 491 -5.98 7.41 -20.95
N LYS A 492 -6.49 8.29 -21.81
CA LYS A 492 -7.49 7.91 -22.81
C LYS A 492 -6.83 7.14 -23.96
N SER A 493 -7.46 6.06 -24.41
CA SER A 493 -7.06 5.28 -25.59
C SER A 493 -6.94 6.12 -26.86
N GLU A 494 -7.76 7.17 -26.97
CA GLU A 494 -7.77 8.11 -28.10
C GLU A 494 -6.55 9.05 -28.11
N GLU A 495 -5.87 9.28 -26.98
CA GLU A 495 -4.61 10.04 -26.93
C GLU A 495 -3.38 9.17 -27.21
N LEU A 496 -3.56 7.84 -27.22
CA LEU A 496 -2.52 6.83 -27.51
C LEU A 496 -2.49 6.43 -28.99
N THR A 497 -3.32 7.04 -29.85
CA THR A 497 -3.21 6.84 -31.29
C THR A 497 -1.87 7.35 -31.77
N LEU A 498 -0.92 6.43 -31.94
CA LEU A 498 0.23 6.60 -32.83
C LEU A 498 -0.35 7.07 -34.16
N ASP A 499 -0.07 8.31 -34.55
CA ASP A 499 -0.52 8.90 -35.81
C ASP A 499 -0.34 7.88 -36.94
N THR A 500 -1.47 7.43 -37.48
CA THR A 500 -1.54 6.55 -38.64
C THR A 500 -1.20 7.37 -39.87
N HIS A 501 0.09 7.59 -40.15
CA HIS A 501 0.55 7.89 -41.49
C HIS A 501 1.94 7.26 -41.75
N ASP A 502 1.96 6.49 -42.84
CA ASP A 502 3.07 5.85 -43.56
C ASP A 502 3.63 4.50 -43.07
N ASP A 503 3.27 3.46 -43.84
CA ASP A 503 3.78 2.09 -43.84
C ASP A 503 5.23 1.94 -44.32
N ASN A 504 5.97 3.03 -44.52
CA ASN A 504 7.38 2.99 -44.89
C ASN A 504 8.28 3.12 -43.65
N ASP A 505 8.83 1.97 -43.26
CA ASP A 505 10.03 1.82 -42.44
C ASP A 505 10.01 2.48 -41.04
N ILE A 506 9.10 1.99 -40.18
CA ILE A 506 9.00 2.29 -38.73
C ILE A 506 10.35 2.09 -37.98
N SER A 507 11.33 1.38 -38.59
CA SER A 507 12.67 1.20 -38.01
C SER A 507 13.52 2.48 -37.98
N GLN A 508 13.23 3.46 -38.85
CA GLN A 508 13.90 4.77 -38.89
C GLN A 508 13.20 5.85 -38.04
N TYR A 509 11.92 5.69 -37.68
CA TYR A 509 11.20 6.65 -36.83
C TYR A 509 11.82 6.81 -35.43
N TYR A 510 12.57 5.79 -34.98
CA TYR A 510 13.23 5.76 -33.67
C TYR A 510 14.61 6.45 -33.61
N GLU A 511 15.12 7.02 -34.70
CA GLU A 511 16.28 7.93 -34.68
C GLU A 511 15.90 9.41 -34.72
N THR A 512 14.61 9.75 -34.92
CA THR A 512 14.16 11.10 -35.28
C THR A 512 13.16 11.73 -34.32
N ILE A 513 13.04 11.25 -33.08
CA ILE A 513 12.34 12.00 -32.01
C ILE A 513 13.16 13.25 -31.59
N SER A 514 14.38 13.41 -32.09
CA SER A 514 15.26 14.55 -31.79
C SER A 514 15.37 15.62 -32.87
N ILE A 515 14.81 15.49 -34.10
CA ILE A 515 15.17 16.46 -35.18
C ILE A 515 14.02 17.07 -36.00
N HIS A 516 12.82 16.50 -36.14
CA HIS A 516 11.78 17.19 -36.96
C HIS A 516 10.35 17.04 -36.43
N THR A 517 9.88 18.02 -35.65
CA THR A 517 8.46 18.46 -35.67
C THR A 517 8.31 19.90 -35.17
N GLU A 518 8.94 20.85 -35.86
CA GLU A 518 8.53 22.27 -35.81
C GLU A 518 8.30 22.77 -37.23
N SER A 519 7.13 22.47 -37.80
CA SER A 519 6.63 23.19 -38.97
C SER A 519 5.18 22.84 -39.23
N SER A 520 4.27 23.49 -38.50
CA SER A 520 3.01 24.09 -38.99
C SER A 520 1.97 24.24 -37.87
N GLY A 521 1.47 25.46 -37.67
CA GLY A 521 0.20 25.68 -36.95
C GLY A 521 0.13 26.85 -35.96
N ASN A 522 -0.13 28.05 -36.47
CA ASN A 522 -0.80 29.21 -35.86
C ASN A 522 -0.44 29.71 -34.43
N GLN A 523 0.11 30.93 -34.41
CA GLN A 523 0.13 31.85 -33.28
C GLN A 523 -1.31 32.24 -32.90
N ASN A 524 -1.84 31.69 -31.81
CA ASN A 524 -2.73 32.35 -30.82
C ASN A 524 -3.47 31.32 -29.96
N SER A 525 -2.81 30.76 -28.95
CA SER A 525 -3.50 30.15 -27.80
C SER A 525 -2.55 30.01 -26.60
N ARG A 526 -3.10 30.27 -25.41
CA ARG A 526 -2.51 30.15 -24.06
C ARG A 526 -1.55 28.95 -23.89
N PRO A 527 -0.56 28.99 -22.97
CA PRO A 527 0.50 28.00 -22.91
C PRO A 527 -0.07 26.60 -22.68
N VAL A 528 -0.10 25.81 -23.75
CA VAL A 528 -0.40 24.38 -23.72
C VAL A 528 0.79 23.73 -23.02
N SER A 529 0.55 22.84 -22.05
CA SER A 529 1.61 22.09 -21.38
C SER A 529 2.48 21.39 -22.41
N THR A 530 3.80 21.64 -22.39
CA THR A 530 4.79 21.06 -23.32
C THR A 530 4.99 19.55 -23.14
N VAL A 531 4.49 18.99 -22.03
CA VAL A 531 4.56 17.57 -21.69
C VAL A 531 3.50 16.79 -22.46
N LYS A 532 3.92 15.81 -23.26
CA LYS A 532 3.02 14.92 -24.00
C LYS A 532 2.63 13.72 -23.14
N THR A 533 1.44 13.17 -23.37
CA THR A 533 0.96 11.95 -22.71
C THR A 533 1.91 10.76 -22.95
N SER A 534 2.55 10.68 -24.13
CA SER A 534 3.59 9.69 -24.45
C SER A 534 4.83 9.76 -23.56
N ASP A 535 5.11 10.90 -22.92
CA ASP A 535 6.27 11.05 -22.01
C ASP A 535 6.02 10.37 -20.64
N GLN A 536 4.78 9.96 -20.38
CA GLN A 536 4.39 9.17 -19.22
C GLN A 536 4.62 7.66 -19.42
N ILE A 537 4.86 7.22 -20.65
CA ILE A 537 5.17 5.82 -20.96
C ILE A 537 6.52 5.46 -20.34
N ILE A 538 6.55 4.32 -19.67
CA ILE A 538 7.75 3.81 -19.03
C ILE A 538 8.73 3.33 -20.08
N ARG A 539 10.00 3.71 -19.94
CA ARG A 539 11.11 3.23 -20.78
C ARG A 539 12.08 2.42 -19.95
N ILE A 540 12.41 1.22 -20.40
CA ILE A 540 13.36 0.32 -19.74
C ILE A 540 14.54 0.10 -20.68
N TYR A 541 15.70 0.59 -20.28
CA TYR A 541 16.98 0.25 -20.90
C TYR A 541 17.64 -0.89 -20.13
N ALA A 542 17.64 -2.10 -20.71
CA ALA A 542 18.37 -3.22 -20.14
C ALA A 542 19.86 -3.08 -20.46
N CYS A 543 20.69 -2.92 -19.43
CA CYS A 543 22.13 -2.72 -19.54
C CYS A 543 22.87 -3.90 -18.92
N ALA A 544 23.46 -4.76 -19.76
CA ALA A 544 24.34 -5.84 -19.32
C ALA A 544 25.81 -5.44 -19.47
N THR A 545 26.64 -5.75 -18.49
CA THR A 545 28.11 -5.66 -18.63
C THR A 545 28.71 -7.04 -18.78
N MET A 546 29.57 -7.22 -19.78
CA MET A 546 30.17 -8.51 -20.13
C MET A 546 31.68 -8.40 -20.29
N TRP A 547 32.41 -9.47 -20.01
CA TRP A 547 33.84 -9.62 -20.25
C TRP A 547 34.23 -11.04 -20.67
N HIS A 548 34.24 -11.99 -19.72
CA HIS A 548 34.74 -13.36 -19.92
C HIS A 548 33.68 -14.41 -19.59
N GLU A 549 32.44 -14.18 -20.02
CA GLU A 549 31.33 -15.08 -19.77
C GLU A 549 31.46 -16.38 -20.59
N THR A 550 31.04 -17.47 -19.97
CA THR A 550 30.92 -18.78 -20.59
C THR A 550 29.74 -18.83 -21.57
N THR A 551 29.68 -19.88 -22.40
CA THR A 551 28.61 -20.03 -23.38
C THR A 551 27.25 -20.17 -22.69
N GLU A 552 27.19 -20.90 -21.58
CA GLU A 552 25.96 -21.12 -20.81
C GLU A 552 25.47 -19.84 -20.15
N GLU A 553 26.35 -19.06 -19.52
CA GLU A 553 26.01 -17.76 -18.92
C GLU A 553 25.40 -16.81 -19.96
N MET A 554 26.07 -16.67 -21.12
CA MET A 554 25.55 -15.84 -22.22
C MET A 554 24.17 -16.30 -22.70
N ILE A 555 23.95 -17.62 -22.85
CA ILE A 555 22.65 -18.18 -23.24
C ILE A 555 21.56 -17.75 -22.26
N GLN A 556 21.81 -17.84 -20.95
CA GLN A 556 20.82 -17.50 -19.93
C GLN A 556 20.45 -16.01 -19.95
N MET A 557 21.45 -15.13 -20.10
CA MET A 557 21.20 -13.69 -20.21
C MET A 557 20.39 -13.35 -21.47
N PHE A 558 20.76 -13.91 -22.63
CA PHE A 558 20.00 -13.68 -23.86
C PHE A 558 18.58 -14.27 -23.81
N LYS A 559 18.36 -15.42 -23.18
CA LYS A 559 17.01 -15.96 -22.95
C LYS A 559 16.14 -14.96 -22.19
N SER A 560 16.67 -14.37 -21.11
CA SER A 560 15.94 -13.37 -20.32
C SER A 560 15.58 -12.13 -21.13
N VAL A 561 16.53 -11.63 -21.92
CA VAL A 561 16.32 -10.48 -22.81
C VAL A 561 15.29 -10.77 -23.90
N ILE A 562 15.31 -11.95 -24.51
CA ILE A 562 14.40 -12.32 -25.59
C ILE A 562 12.99 -12.57 -25.05
N ARG A 563 12.84 -13.13 -23.84
CA ARG A 563 11.53 -13.20 -23.15
C ARG A 563 10.94 -11.82 -22.90
N MET A 564 11.77 -10.81 -22.58
CA MET A 564 11.32 -9.42 -22.44
C MET A 564 10.87 -8.81 -23.78
N ASP A 565 11.56 -9.13 -24.88
CA ASP A 565 11.18 -8.72 -26.23
C ASP A 565 9.84 -9.31 -26.67
N GLU A 566 9.59 -10.58 -26.36
CA GLU A 566 8.32 -11.26 -26.59
C GLU A 566 7.16 -10.62 -25.81
N ASP A 567 7.33 -10.40 -24.49
CA ASP A 567 6.31 -9.79 -23.63
C ASP A 567 5.96 -8.35 -24.10
N GLN A 568 6.97 -7.55 -24.39
CA GLN A 568 6.78 -6.17 -24.85
C GLN A 568 6.06 -6.15 -26.21
N CYS A 569 6.44 -7.04 -27.13
CA CYS A 569 5.81 -7.16 -28.45
C CYS A 569 4.33 -7.55 -28.32
N ALA A 570 4.01 -8.51 -27.44
CA ALA A 570 2.63 -8.92 -27.18
C ALA A 570 1.77 -7.76 -26.67
N ARG A 571 2.26 -6.98 -25.70
CA ARG A 571 1.56 -5.79 -25.17
C ARG A 571 1.36 -4.73 -26.25
N ARG A 572 2.41 -4.43 -27.03
CA ARG A 572 2.33 -3.46 -28.14
C ARG A 572 1.28 -3.88 -29.18
N ASN A 573 1.23 -5.16 -29.52
CA ASN A 573 0.26 -5.68 -30.46
C ASN A 573 -1.17 -5.63 -29.89
N ALA A 574 -1.36 -5.91 -28.60
CA ALA A 574 -2.67 -5.76 -27.95
C ALA A 574 -3.15 -4.30 -27.98
N GLN A 575 -2.29 -3.33 -27.69
CA GLN A 575 -2.65 -1.91 -27.79
C GLN A 575 -2.98 -1.51 -29.24
N LYS A 576 -2.12 -1.88 -30.19
CA LYS A 576 -2.25 -1.47 -31.59
C LYS A 576 -3.46 -2.08 -32.29
N TYR A 577 -3.67 -3.40 -32.12
CA TYR A 577 -4.67 -4.15 -32.89
C TYR A 577 -5.98 -4.36 -32.13
N LEU A 578 -5.95 -4.48 -30.78
CA LEU A 578 -7.16 -4.68 -29.97
C LEU A 578 -7.69 -3.39 -29.34
N ARG A 579 -6.96 -2.27 -29.47
CA ARG A 579 -7.30 -0.96 -28.86
C ARG A 579 -7.50 -1.02 -27.34
N ILE A 580 -6.82 -1.96 -26.68
CA ILE A 580 -6.83 -2.11 -25.22
C ILE A 580 -5.73 -1.22 -24.65
N VAL A 581 -6.03 -0.34 -23.68
CA VAL A 581 -5.01 0.41 -22.94
C VAL A 581 -4.43 -0.50 -21.87
N ASP A 582 -3.22 -1.03 -22.10
CA ASP A 582 -2.48 -1.75 -21.07
C ASP A 582 -1.81 -0.74 -20.10
N PRO A 583 -2.22 -0.66 -18.82
CA PRO A 583 -1.60 0.23 -17.82
C PRO A 583 -0.16 -0.18 -17.47
N ASP A 584 0.24 -1.40 -17.83
CA ASP A 584 1.56 -1.96 -17.57
C ASP A 584 2.46 -1.94 -18.80
N TYR A 585 2.06 -1.23 -19.87
CA TYR A 585 2.89 -1.07 -21.06
C TYR A 585 4.19 -0.31 -20.78
N TYR A 586 5.26 -0.81 -21.40
CA TYR A 586 6.59 -0.21 -21.36
C TYR A 586 7.27 -0.30 -22.74
N GLU A 587 8.21 0.61 -22.98
CA GLU A 587 9.17 0.53 -24.06
C GLU A 587 10.45 -0.18 -23.58
N PHE A 588 11.05 -0.96 -24.46
CA PHE A 588 12.19 -1.82 -24.11
C PHE A 588 13.31 -1.71 -25.15
N GLU A 589 14.53 -1.46 -24.68
CA GLU A 589 15.74 -1.46 -25.51
C GLU A 589 16.89 -2.10 -24.73
N VAL A 590 17.73 -2.86 -25.43
CA VAL A 590 18.81 -3.65 -24.80
C VAL A 590 20.16 -3.13 -25.24
N HIS A 591 21.04 -2.92 -24.25
CA HIS A 591 22.41 -2.49 -24.41
C HIS A 591 23.36 -3.44 -23.68
N ILE A 592 24.30 -4.04 -24.40
CA ILE A 592 25.32 -4.92 -23.86
C ILE A 592 26.66 -4.20 -23.98
N PHE A 593 27.39 -4.03 -22.89
CA PHE A 593 28.70 -3.38 -22.87
C PHE A 593 29.78 -4.43 -22.67
N PHE A 594 30.44 -4.79 -23.76
CA PHE A 594 31.53 -5.76 -23.79
C PHE A 594 32.85 -5.05 -23.48
N ASP A 595 33.44 -5.38 -22.34
CA ASP A 595 34.72 -4.83 -21.91
C ASP A 595 35.90 -5.56 -22.56
N ASP A 596 36.96 -4.83 -22.90
CA ASP A 596 38.15 -5.34 -23.62
C ASP A 596 37.81 -6.25 -24.83
N ALA A 597 37.00 -5.72 -25.75
CA ALA A 597 36.38 -6.47 -26.84
C ALA A 597 37.29 -6.79 -28.03
N PHE A 598 38.53 -6.28 -28.03
CA PHE A 598 39.46 -6.38 -29.16
C PHE A 598 40.79 -7.00 -28.74
N GLU A 599 41.34 -7.85 -29.60
CA GLU A 599 42.66 -8.49 -29.47
C GLU A 599 43.45 -8.34 -30.78
N LEU A 600 44.76 -8.53 -30.72
CA LEU A 600 45.60 -8.56 -31.92
C LEU A 600 45.28 -9.82 -32.72
N SER A 601 45.27 -9.70 -34.05
CA SER A 601 45.06 -10.82 -34.96
C SER A 601 46.21 -11.80 -34.88
N ASP A 602 45.91 -13.10 -34.82
CA ASP A 602 46.93 -14.16 -34.85
C ASP A 602 47.75 -14.15 -36.15
N ASP A 603 47.14 -13.67 -37.24
CA ASP A 603 47.75 -13.65 -38.57
C ASP A 603 48.54 -12.35 -38.85
N ASN A 604 48.25 -11.28 -38.10
CA ASN A 604 48.84 -9.96 -38.34
C ASN A 604 48.84 -9.11 -37.06
N ASP A 605 50.02 -8.91 -36.49
CA ASP A 605 50.25 -8.12 -35.26
C ASP A 605 49.87 -6.63 -35.38
N GLN A 606 49.50 -6.16 -36.58
CA GLN A 606 49.03 -4.79 -36.81
C GLN A 606 47.50 -4.68 -36.91
N GLU A 607 46.77 -5.79 -36.97
CA GLU A 607 45.32 -5.80 -37.13
C GLU A 607 44.61 -6.13 -35.81
N MET A 608 43.72 -5.24 -35.37
CA MET A 608 42.87 -5.47 -34.19
C MET A 608 41.58 -6.17 -34.61
N VAL A 609 41.36 -7.37 -34.11
CA VAL A 609 40.16 -8.17 -34.35
C VAL A 609 39.30 -8.25 -33.09
N VAL A 610 38.03 -8.57 -33.25
CA VAL A 610 37.16 -8.83 -32.10
C VAL A 610 37.60 -10.10 -31.38
N ASN A 611 37.56 -10.06 -30.04
CA ASN A 611 38.02 -11.17 -29.23
C ASN A 611 37.15 -12.43 -29.40
N ARG A 612 37.65 -13.57 -28.91
CA ARG A 612 36.91 -14.85 -28.93
C ARG A 612 35.53 -14.80 -28.26
N PHE A 613 35.35 -13.99 -27.21
CA PHE A 613 34.11 -13.91 -26.45
C PHE A 613 33.02 -13.13 -27.21
N VAL A 614 33.40 -12.09 -27.96
CA VAL A 614 32.48 -11.39 -28.88
C VAL A 614 32.05 -12.34 -30.00
N LYS A 615 32.98 -13.15 -30.55
CA LYS A 615 32.65 -14.17 -31.56
C LYS A 615 31.68 -15.22 -31.00
N GLN A 616 31.88 -15.64 -29.74
CA GLN A 616 30.98 -16.55 -29.02
C GLN A 616 29.58 -15.95 -28.83
N MET A 617 29.49 -14.71 -28.36
CA MET A 617 28.23 -13.98 -28.20
C MET A 617 27.38 -13.98 -29.48
N VAL A 618 28.00 -13.69 -30.63
CA VAL A 618 27.31 -13.67 -31.93
C VAL A 618 26.72 -15.04 -32.30
N ARG A 619 27.37 -16.14 -31.93
CA ARG A 619 26.88 -17.51 -32.18
C ARG A 619 25.75 -17.91 -31.24
N VAL A 620 25.82 -17.45 -30.00
CA VAL A 620 24.89 -17.83 -28.93
C VAL A 620 23.51 -17.19 -29.08
N ILE A 621 23.41 -15.98 -29.63
CA ILE A 621 22.14 -15.24 -29.76
C ILE A 621 21.05 -16.05 -30.50
N ASP A 622 21.41 -16.73 -31.59
CA ASP A 622 20.45 -17.56 -32.36
C ASP A 622 19.97 -18.78 -31.56
N THR A 623 20.86 -19.36 -30.75
CA THR A 623 20.54 -20.50 -29.88
C THR A 623 19.57 -20.05 -28.79
N ALA A 624 19.83 -18.91 -28.15
CA ALA A 624 18.94 -18.36 -27.13
C ALA A 624 17.55 -18.01 -27.71
N ALA A 625 17.50 -17.40 -28.90
CA ALA A 625 16.25 -17.07 -29.57
C ALA A 625 15.43 -18.33 -29.90
N SER A 626 16.10 -19.37 -30.40
CA SER A 626 15.45 -20.63 -30.73
C SER A 626 14.89 -21.32 -29.50
N ASN A 627 15.61 -21.27 -28.37
CA ASN A 627 15.18 -21.85 -27.11
C ASN A 627 13.97 -21.12 -26.49
N VAL A 628 13.88 -19.79 -26.62
CA VAL A 628 12.72 -19.05 -26.08
C VAL A 628 11.47 -19.31 -26.91
N HIS A 629 11.59 -19.21 -28.24
CA HIS A 629 10.44 -19.35 -29.14
C HIS A 629 10.10 -20.80 -29.51
N GLN A 630 10.85 -21.77 -29.00
CA GLN A 630 10.63 -23.21 -29.22
C GLN A 630 10.57 -23.59 -30.71
N CYS A 631 11.28 -22.84 -31.55
CA CYS A 631 11.41 -23.07 -32.99
C CYS A 631 12.77 -22.54 -33.46
N ASN A 632 13.27 -23.04 -34.59
CA ASN A 632 14.57 -22.63 -35.10
C ASN A 632 14.50 -21.18 -35.62
N ILE A 633 15.13 -20.25 -34.89
CA ILE A 633 15.20 -18.82 -35.22
C ILE A 633 16.64 -18.43 -35.49
N ARG A 634 16.84 -17.77 -36.63
CA ARG A 634 18.12 -17.11 -36.97
C ARG A 634 17.90 -15.62 -37.12
N LEU A 635 18.61 -14.83 -36.32
CA LEU A 635 18.56 -13.38 -36.43
C LEU A 635 19.30 -12.93 -37.70
N LYS A 636 18.85 -11.80 -38.25
CA LYS A 636 19.59 -11.16 -39.35
C LYS A 636 20.97 -10.72 -38.84
N PRO A 637 22.01 -10.77 -39.69
CA PRO A 637 23.33 -10.27 -39.32
C PRO A 637 23.26 -8.83 -38.77
N PRO A 638 24.05 -8.49 -37.74
CA PRO A 638 24.02 -7.17 -37.15
C PRO A 638 24.53 -6.10 -38.10
N LYS A 639 24.01 -4.89 -37.97
CA LYS A 639 24.66 -3.70 -38.53
C LYS A 639 25.92 -3.41 -37.70
N LYS A 640 27.07 -3.41 -38.37
CA LYS A 640 28.39 -3.10 -37.77
C LYS A 640 28.67 -1.63 -37.94
N LEU A 641 28.94 -0.92 -36.85
CA LEU A 641 29.17 0.52 -36.84
C LEU A 641 30.48 0.83 -36.10
N PRO A 642 31.45 1.53 -36.71
CA PRO A 642 32.62 2.03 -36.00
C PRO A 642 32.18 3.13 -35.03
N THR A 643 32.79 3.19 -33.85
CA THR A 643 32.46 4.19 -32.83
C THR A 643 33.74 4.78 -32.22
N PRO A 644 33.68 5.98 -31.63
CA PRO A 644 34.86 6.61 -31.00
C PRO A 644 35.51 5.76 -29.90
N TYR A 645 34.77 4.84 -29.29
CA TYR A 645 35.22 3.96 -28.22
C TYR A 645 35.58 2.53 -28.68
N GLY A 646 35.50 2.23 -29.98
CA GLY A 646 35.72 0.90 -30.52
C GLY A 646 34.73 0.58 -31.65
N GLY A 647 33.72 -0.24 -31.35
CA GLY A 647 32.69 -0.60 -32.32
C GLY A 647 31.31 -0.84 -31.69
N ARG A 648 30.32 -1.02 -32.54
CA ARG A 648 28.94 -1.33 -32.13
C ARG A 648 28.30 -2.31 -33.11
N LEU A 649 27.57 -3.29 -32.57
CA LEU A 649 26.75 -4.24 -33.32
C LEU A 649 25.29 -4.01 -32.98
N VAL A 650 24.43 -3.88 -33.99
CA VAL A 650 22.99 -3.62 -33.81
C VAL A 650 22.16 -4.71 -34.48
N TRP A 651 21.37 -5.41 -33.69
CA TRP A 651 20.37 -6.37 -34.13
C TRP A 651 18.95 -5.81 -33.95
N GLN A 652 18.04 -6.29 -34.79
CA GLN A 652 16.61 -6.20 -34.54
C GLN A 652 16.12 -7.59 -34.12
N MET A 653 15.57 -7.69 -32.90
CA MET A 653 15.04 -8.93 -32.35
C MET A 653 13.68 -9.30 -32.98
N PRO A 654 13.18 -10.53 -32.81
CA PRO A 654 11.90 -10.98 -33.39
C PRO A 654 10.71 -10.08 -33.03
N GLY A 655 10.66 -9.58 -31.79
CA GLY A 655 9.68 -8.62 -31.29
C GLY A 655 9.93 -7.18 -31.74
N LYS A 656 10.79 -6.96 -32.75
CA LYS A 656 11.14 -5.66 -33.35
C LYS A 656 11.86 -4.67 -32.42
N ASN A 657 12.18 -5.03 -31.18
CA ASN A 657 13.02 -4.19 -30.32
C ASN A 657 14.50 -4.30 -30.73
N LYS A 658 15.30 -3.29 -30.34
CA LYS A 658 16.72 -3.21 -30.69
C LYS A 658 17.56 -3.90 -29.62
N LEU A 659 18.54 -4.68 -30.08
CA LEU A 659 19.62 -5.22 -29.24
C LEU A 659 20.95 -4.66 -29.74
N ILE A 660 21.65 -3.96 -28.86
CA ILE A 660 22.85 -3.20 -29.20
C ILE A 660 24.01 -3.67 -28.35
N ALA A 661 25.04 -4.26 -28.97
CA ALA A 661 26.29 -4.56 -28.30
C ALA A 661 27.33 -3.46 -28.58
N HIS A 662 27.80 -2.83 -27.52
CA HIS A 662 28.86 -1.84 -27.50
C HIS A 662 30.19 -2.56 -27.21
N LEU A 663 31.10 -2.53 -28.18
CA LEU A 663 32.42 -3.17 -28.11
C LEU A 663 33.46 -2.14 -27.70
N LYS A 664 33.97 -2.26 -26.47
CA LYS A 664 34.94 -1.31 -25.92
C LYS A 664 36.36 -1.71 -26.28
N ASP A 665 37.11 -0.75 -26.79
CA ASP A 665 38.55 -0.85 -27.00
C ASP A 665 39.29 -0.31 -25.76
N LYS A 666 40.06 -1.17 -25.08
CA LYS A 666 40.80 -0.81 -23.85
C LYS A 666 41.81 0.31 -24.06
N SER A 667 42.27 0.53 -25.30
CA SER A 667 43.19 1.61 -25.64
C SER A 667 42.51 2.97 -25.68
N LYS A 668 41.19 3.00 -25.92
CA LYS A 668 40.39 4.23 -26.11
C LYS A 668 39.58 4.61 -24.88
N ILE A 669 39.05 3.62 -24.16
CA ILE A 669 38.20 3.83 -22.99
C ILE A 669 38.67 2.96 -21.83
N ARG A 670 38.49 3.46 -20.60
CA ARG A 670 38.87 2.72 -19.39
C ARG A 670 38.12 1.39 -19.30
N HIS A 671 38.86 0.34 -18.96
CA HIS A 671 38.34 -1.00 -18.71
C HIS A 671 37.84 -1.12 -17.26
N ARG A 672 37.17 -2.24 -16.94
CA ARG A 672 36.40 -2.61 -15.73
C ARG A 672 34.91 -2.26 -15.78
N LYS A 673 34.14 -3.05 -15.01
CA LYS A 673 32.68 -2.97 -14.88
C LYS A 673 32.17 -1.55 -14.60
N ARG A 674 32.71 -0.86 -13.60
CA ARG A 674 32.33 0.53 -13.27
C ARG A 674 32.44 1.48 -14.47
N TRP A 675 33.50 1.39 -15.27
CA TRP A 675 33.68 2.28 -16.42
C TRP A 675 32.75 1.93 -17.59
N SER A 676 32.36 0.66 -17.73
CA SER A 676 31.26 0.26 -18.60
C SER A 676 29.93 0.83 -18.12
N GLN A 677 29.68 0.86 -16.81
CA GLN A 677 28.48 1.48 -16.23
C GLN A 677 28.43 2.99 -16.49
N VAL A 678 29.54 3.69 -16.22
CA VAL A 678 29.68 5.11 -16.53
C VAL A 678 29.40 5.39 -18.01
N MET A 679 29.96 4.59 -18.91
CA MET A 679 29.75 4.74 -20.35
C MET A 679 28.28 4.65 -20.76
N TYR A 680 27.53 3.66 -20.25
CA TYR A 680 26.11 3.55 -20.60
C TYR A 680 25.28 4.67 -20.01
N MET A 681 25.62 5.15 -18.80
CA MET A 681 24.90 6.26 -18.18
C MET A 681 25.09 7.54 -19.00
N TYR A 682 26.31 7.83 -19.48
CA TYR A 682 26.54 8.96 -20.39
C TYR A 682 25.82 8.79 -21.73
N TYR A 683 25.86 7.59 -22.30
CA TYR A 683 25.21 7.34 -23.59
C TYR A 683 23.68 7.46 -23.51
N LEU A 684 23.04 6.86 -22.50
CA LEU A 684 21.59 6.82 -22.39
C LEU A 684 21.00 8.07 -21.77
N LEU A 685 21.64 8.62 -20.73
CA LEU A 685 21.11 9.75 -19.97
C LEU A 685 21.65 11.07 -20.51
N GLY A 686 22.94 11.14 -20.85
CA GLY A 686 23.54 12.33 -21.46
C GLY A 686 23.11 12.49 -22.91
N HIS A 687 23.58 11.59 -23.78
CA HIS A 687 23.39 11.73 -25.22
C HIS A 687 21.95 11.47 -25.68
N LYS A 688 21.33 10.35 -25.29
CA LYS A 688 19.97 10.02 -25.76
C LYS A 688 18.85 10.84 -25.11
N LEU A 689 19.04 11.43 -23.93
CA LEU A 689 17.99 12.14 -23.20
C LEU A 689 18.29 13.64 -23.01
N MET A 690 19.48 14.00 -22.51
CA MET A 690 19.79 15.41 -22.20
C MET A 690 20.11 16.25 -23.43
N GLU A 691 20.74 15.68 -24.47
CA GLU A 691 21.05 16.41 -25.72
C GLU A 691 19.83 16.61 -26.63
N LEU A 692 18.66 16.03 -26.29
CA LEU A 692 17.43 16.25 -27.05
C LEU A 692 17.06 17.75 -27.07
N PRO A 693 16.69 18.34 -28.22
CA PRO A 693 16.28 19.74 -28.31
C PRO A 693 14.82 19.94 -27.87
N ILE A 694 14.53 19.57 -26.61
CA ILE A 694 13.20 19.66 -26.00
C ILE A 694 13.26 20.43 -24.68
N ASP A 695 12.11 20.95 -24.25
CA ASP A 695 11.98 21.71 -23.00
C ASP A 695 12.42 20.92 -21.75
N VAL A 696 12.99 21.63 -20.78
CA VAL A 696 13.56 21.05 -19.54
C VAL A 696 12.49 20.35 -18.71
N SER A 697 11.27 20.90 -18.65
CA SER A 697 10.17 20.28 -17.89
C SER A 697 9.76 18.93 -18.48
N ARG A 698 9.76 18.82 -19.81
CA ARG A 698 9.50 17.57 -20.55
C ARG A 698 10.61 16.54 -20.31
N LYS A 699 11.88 16.95 -20.36
CA LYS A 699 13.03 16.08 -20.02
C LYS A 699 12.91 15.51 -18.61
N ALA A 700 12.49 16.33 -17.64
CA ALA A 700 12.32 15.90 -16.26
C ALA A 700 11.25 14.81 -16.11
N VAL A 701 10.13 14.92 -16.84
CA VAL A 701 9.07 13.88 -16.87
C VAL A 701 9.57 12.60 -17.54
N MET A 702 10.25 12.72 -18.69
CA MET A 702 10.84 11.57 -19.37
C MET A 702 11.88 10.87 -18.47
N ALA A 703 12.73 11.62 -17.77
CA ALA A 703 13.72 11.08 -16.84
C ALA A 703 13.07 10.41 -15.62
N GLU A 704 11.90 10.88 -15.18
CA GLU A 704 11.15 10.26 -14.08
C GLU A 704 10.59 8.88 -14.47
N ASN A 705 10.19 8.69 -15.73
CA ASN A 705 9.62 7.45 -16.27
C ASN A 705 10.62 6.58 -17.05
N THR A 706 11.89 6.96 -17.08
CA THR A 706 12.96 6.17 -17.69
C THR A 706 13.73 5.42 -16.63
N PHE A 707 13.94 4.12 -16.84
CA PHE A 707 14.66 3.25 -15.94
C PHE A 707 15.79 2.52 -16.66
N ILE A 708 16.89 2.31 -15.93
CA ILE A 708 18.00 1.46 -16.35
C ILE A 708 17.92 0.16 -15.55
N LEU A 709 17.72 -0.95 -16.24
CA LEU A 709 17.78 -2.29 -15.67
C LEU A 709 19.23 -2.78 -15.77
N ALA A 710 19.96 -2.76 -14.66
CA ALA A 710 21.33 -3.28 -14.57
C ALA A 710 21.29 -4.81 -14.47
N LEU A 711 22.06 -5.47 -15.34
CA LEU A 711 22.14 -6.92 -15.50
C LEU A 711 23.59 -7.40 -15.49
N ASP A 712 23.84 -8.55 -14.87
CA ASP A 712 25.08 -9.30 -15.05
C ASP A 712 24.97 -10.29 -16.22
N GLY A 713 26.11 -10.78 -16.71
CA GLY A 713 26.19 -11.62 -17.92
C GLY A 713 25.64 -13.05 -17.76
N ASP A 714 25.28 -13.46 -16.54
CA ASP A 714 24.84 -14.80 -16.15
C ASP A 714 23.39 -14.84 -15.60
N ILE A 715 22.66 -13.73 -15.67
CA ILE A 715 21.35 -13.60 -15.02
C ILE A 715 20.22 -14.26 -15.83
N ASN A 716 19.38 -15.03 -15.14
CA ASN A 716 18.15 -15.62 -15.66
C ASN A 716 16.91 -15.03 -14.96
N PHE A 717 16.00 -14.41 -15.71
CA PHE A 717 14.76 -13.86 -15.17
C PHE A 717 13.59 -13.89 -16.18
N ARG A 718 12.39 -13.56 -15.69
CA ARG A 718 11.15 -13.45 -16.48
C ARG A 718 10.60 -12.02 -16.49
N PRO A 719 9.80 -11.64 -17.50
CA PRO A 719 9.21 -10.30 -17.60
C PRO A 719 8.40 -9.88 -16.38
N HIS A 720 7.67 -10.81 -15.77
CA HIS A 720 6.93 -10.56 -14.54
C HIS A 720 7.82 -10.05 -13.38
N ALA A 721 9.07 -10.52 -13.27
CA ALA A 721 9.99 -10.03 -12.24
C ALA A 721 10.33 -8.55 -12.43
N VAL A 722 10.59 -8.13 -13.68
CA VAL A 722 10.84 -6.71 -14.01
C VAL A 722 9.59 -5.88 -13.77
N GLN A 723 8.42 -6.38 -14.13
CA GLN A 723 7.14 -5.71 -13.87
C GLN A 723 6.94 -5.40 -12.38
N LEU A 724 7.28 -6.33 -11.48
CA LEU A 724 7.22 -6.10 -10.04
C LEU A 724 8.17 -4.98 -9.56
N LEU A 725 9.34 -4.82 -10.17
CA LEU A 725 10.26 -3.71 -9.86
C LEU A 725 9.70 -2.38 -10.38
N VAL A 726 9.11 -2.38 -11.58
CA VAL A 726 8.45 -1.22 -12.17
C VAL A 726 7.25 -0.77 -11.33
N ASP A 727 6.46 -1.71 -10.81
CA ASP A 727 5.32 -1.42 -9.93
C ASP A 727 5.79 -0.73 -8.62
N LEU A 728 6.94 -1.14 -8.06
CA LEU A 728 7.55 -0.46 -6.92
C LEU A 728 8.03 0.95 -7.27
N MET A 729 8.63 1.12 -8.45
CA MET A 729 9.06 2.43 -8.95
C MET A 729 7.89 3.39 -9.20
N LYS A 730 6.77 2.90 -9.75
CA LYS A 730 5.52 3.67 -9.90
C LYS A 730 5.02 4.12 -8.52
N LYS A 731 4.97 3.19 -7.57
CA LYS A 731 4.47 3.42 -6.21
C LYS A 731 5.20 4.54 -5.47
N ASN A 732 6.51 4.70 -5.65
CA ASN A 732 7.28 5.73 -4.95
C ASN A 732 8.15 6.53 -5.94
N ARG A 733 7.72 7.76 -6.25
CA ARG A 733 8.47 8.69 -7.13
C ARG A 733 9.84 9.08 -6.59
N GLY A 734 10.06 9.00 -5.27
CA GLY A 734 11.36 9.20 -4.62
C GLY A 734 12.24 7.94 -4.54
N LEU A 735 11.80 6.83 -5.14
CA LEU A 735 12.59 5.60 -5.24
C LEU A 735 13.64 5.76 -6.34
N GLY A 736 14.92 5.74 -5.95
CA GLY A 736 16.04 5.85 -6.87
C GLY A 736 16.46 4.50 -7.45
N ALA A 737 16.38 3.43 -6.65
CA ALA A 737 16.71 2.07 -7.07
C ALA A 737 15.78 1.03 -6.43
N ALA A 738 15.49 -0.04 -7.16
CA ALA A 738 14.76 -1.21 -6.66
C ALA A 738 15.46 -2.49 -7.11
N CYS A 739 15.68 -3.42 -6.19
CA CYS A 739 16.31 -4.70 -6.48
C CYS A 739 15.36 -5.89 -6.25
N GLY A 740 15.54 -6.93 -7.07
CA GLY A 740 14.85 -8.21 -6.89
C GLY A 740 15.56 -9.13 -5.90
N ARG A 741 14.89 -10.22 -5.55
CA ARG A 741 15.45 -11.37 -4.85
C ARG A 741 16.29 -12.21 -5.80
N ILE A 742 17.53 -12.44 -5.40
CA ILE A 742 18.50 -13.23 -6.15
C ILE A 742 18.57 -14.64 -5.58
N HIS A 743 18.37 -15.63 -6.44
CA HIS A 743 18.52 -17.05 -6.12
C HIS A 743 19.83 -17.58 -6.70
N PRO A 744 20.77 -18.04 -5.86
CA PRO A 744 21.98 -18.66 -6.35
C PRO A 744 21.67 -20.06 -6.90
N VAL A 745 22.14 -20.33 -8.11
CA VAL A 745 21.98 -21.60 -8.83
C VAL A 745 23.34 -22.22 -9.12
N GLY A 746 23.36 -23.55 -9.27
CA GLY A 746 24.57 -24.37 -9.32
C GLY A 746 24.48 -25.61 -8.44
N THR A 747 25.59 -26.34 -8.36
CA THR A 747 25.69 -27.64 -7.70
C THR A 747 26.78 -27.68 -6.61
N GLY A 748 26.61 -28.59 -5.65
CA GLY A 748 27.61 -28.83 -4.59
C GLY A 748 27.41 -28.05 -3.28
N PRO A 749 28.24 -28.35 -2.27
CA PRO A 749 28.06 -27.86 -0.90
C PRO A 749 28.28 -26.34 -0.77
N MET A 750 29.17 -25.77 -1.59
CA MET A 750 29.40 -24.32 -1.59
C MET A 750 28.16 -23.54 -2.04
N VAL A 751 27.42 -24.08 -3.01
CA VAL A 751 26.15 -23.51 -3.47
C VAL A 751 25.09 -23.61 -2.38
N TRP A 752 25.01 -24.74 -1.65
CA TRP A 752 24.06 -24.89 -0.54
C TRP A 752 24.31 -23.89 0.58
N TYR A 753 25.58 -23.66 0.93
CA TYR A 753 25.97 -22.62 1.89
C TYR A 753 25.51 -21.23 1.41
N GLN A 754 25.78 -20.89 0.14
CA GLN A 754 25.37 -19.60 -0.42
C GLN A 754 23.85 -19.44 -0.50
N LYS A 755 23.09 -20.49 -0.82
CA LYS A 755 21.62 -20.49 -0.76
C LYS A 755 21.12 -20.12 0.63
N PHE A 756 21.70 -20.72 1.67
CA PHE A 756 21.36 -20.40 3.06
C PHE A 756 21.76 -18.97 3.44
N GLU A 757 22.97 -18.55 3.10
CA GLU A 757 23.48 -17.21 3.40
C GLU A 757 22.63 -16.11 2.73
N TYR A 758 22.30 -16.28 1.45
CA TYR A 758 21.44 -15.35 0.71
C TYR A 758 20.05 -15.30 1.33
N ALA A 759 19.49 -16.45 1.72
CA ALA A 759 18.19 -16.50 2.39
C ALA A 759 18.20 -15.71 3.71
N ILE A 760 19.22 -15.89 4.57
CA ILE A 760 19.36 -15.12 5.81
C ILE A 760 19.47 -13.62 5.53
N GLY A 761 20.36 -13.23 4.60
CA GLY A 761 20.57 -11.83 4.24
C GLY A 761 19.28 -11.18 3.73
N HIS A 762 18.52 -11.88 2.88
CA HIS A 762 17.27 -11.39 2.33
C HIS A 762 16.13 -11.36 3.36
N TRP A 763 15.97 -12.39 4.18
CA TRP A 763 14.82 -12.52 5.10
C TRP A 763 14.97 -11.72 6.39
N LEU A 764 16.18 -11.59 6.92
CA LEU A 764 16.41 -10.89 8.18
C LEU A 764 16.96 -9.50 7.94
N GLN A 765 18.13 -9.37 7.31
CA GLN A 765 18.82 -8.09 7.21
C GLN A 765 18.08 -7.13 6.27
N LYS A 766 17.87 -7.51 5.00
CA LYS A 766 17.21 -6.65 4.01
C LYS A 766 15.78 -6.32 4.39
N ALA A 767 15.04 -7.28 4.98
CA ALA A 767 13.69 -7.04 5.48
C ALA A 767 13.68 -6.04 6.63
N THR A 768 14.61 -6.16 7.57
CA THR A 768 14.78 -5.20 8.68
C THR A 768 15.12 -3.82 8.12
N GLU A 769 16.19 -3.71 7.32
CA GLU A 769 16.62 -2.47 6.66
C GLU A 769 15.45 -1.77 5.93
N HIS A 770 14.68 -2.53 5.16
CA HIS A 770 13.51 -2.02 4.44
C HIS A 770 12.38 -1.54 5.37
N MET A 771 12.19 -2.19 6.54
CA MET A 771 11.16 -1.82 7.53
C MET A 771 11.53 -0.57 8.34
N ILE A 772 12.78 -0.48 8.82
CA ILE A 772 13.25 0.63 9.68
C ILE A 772 13.75 1.84 8.89
N GLY A 773 14.10 1.66 7.61
CA GLY A 773 14.53 2.75 6.75
C GLY A 773 14.54 2.36 5.26
N CYS A 774 15.73 2.06 4.75
CA CYS A 774 15.95 1.69 3.36
C CYS A 774 17.06 0.65 3.24
N VAL A 775 17.14 0.00 2.09
CA VAL A 775 18.19 -0.97 1.81
C VAL A 775 19.47 -0.25 1.41
N LEU A 776 20.63 -0.68 1.92
CA LEU A 776 21.90 0.01 1.64
C LEU A 776 22.51 -0.27 0.26
N CYS A 777 22.06 -1.31 -0.42
CA CYS A 777 22.63 -1.73 -1.70
C CYS A 777 21.62 -2.51 -2.55
N SER A 778 21.52 -2.12 -3.81
CA SER A 778 20.89 -2.87 -4.90
C SER A 778 21.99 -3.60 -5.68
N PRO A 779 22.00 -4.94 -5.73
CA PRO A 779 23.03 -5.70 -6.45
C PRO A 779 22.96 -5.44 -7.96
N GLY A 780 24.10 -5.29 -8.63
CA GLY A 780 24.16 -4.98 -10.06
C GLY A 780 23.64 -6.06 -11.01
N CYS A 781 23.36 -7.26 -10.52
CA CYS A 781 22.91 -8.39 -11.33
C CYS A 781 21.44 -8.31 -11.77
N PHE A 782 20.57 -7.71 -10.97
CA PHE A 782 19.15 -7.52 -11.29
C PHE A 782 18.54 -6.38 -10.47
N SER A 783 18.81 -5.15 -10.91
CA SER A 783 18.33 -3.93 -10.25
C SER A 783 17.87 -2.88 -11.24
N LEU A 784 16.78 -2.21 -10.90
CA LEU A 784 16.19 -1.13 -11.68
C LEU A 784 16.59 0.21 -11.05
N PHE A 785 17.16 1.13 -11.84
CA PHE A 785 17.58 2.46 -11.41
C PHE A 785 16.78 3.53 -12.16
N ARG A 786 16.30 4.56 -11.45
CA ARG A 786 15.57 5.68 -12.06
C ARG A 786 16.55 6.67 -12.69
N ALA A 787 16.34 7.02 -13.96
CA ALA A 787 17.18 7.98 -14.68
C ALA A 787 17.26 9.33 -13.96
N LYS A 788 16.11 9.90 -13.53
CA LYS A 788 16.08 11.14 -12.74
C LYS A 788 16.96 11.11 -11.50
N ALA A 789 17.05 9.97 -10.81
CA ALA A 789 17.86 9.83 -9.60
C ALA A 789 19.36 9.73 -9.94
N LEU A 790 19.71 9.01 -11.01
CA LEU A 790 21.09 8.94 -11.50
C LEU A 790 21.59 10.30 -11.99
N MET A 791 20.73 11.08 -12.64
CA MET A 791 21.05 12.40 -13.20
C MET A 791 21.03 13.53 -12.18
N ASP A 792 20.67 13.25 -10.93
CA ASP A 792 20.68 14.26 -9.88
C ASP A 792 22.11 14.77 -9.63
N ASP A 793 22.19 16.00 -9.14
CA ASP A 793 23.41 16.72 -8.91
C ASP A 793 24.38 15.89 -8.07
N ASN A 794 25.61 15.81 -8.54
CA ASN A 794 26.73 15.10 -7.92
C ASN A 794 26.62 13.57 -7.82
N VAL A 795 25.55 12.91 -8.28
CA VAL A 795 25.51 11.44 -8.34
C VAL A 795 26.50 10.97 -9.41
N MET A 796 26.24 11.26 -10.68
CA MET A 796 27.17 10.91 -11.77
C MET A 796 28.54 11.55 -11.61
N ARG A 797 28.62 12.82 -11.18
CA ARG A 797 29.90 13.51 -10.99
C ARG A 797 30.81 12.76 -10.01
N ARG A 798 30.31 12.33 -8.83
CA ARG A 798 31.10 11.54 -7.88
C ARG A 798 31.31 10.11 -8.35
N TYR A 799 30.31 9.51 -9.02
CA TYR A 799 30.43 8.16 -9.56
C TYR A 799 31.53 8.04 -10.64
N THR A 800 31.88 9.15 -11.30
CA THR A 800 32.95 9.21 -12.32
C THR A 800 34.34 9.55 -11.79
N THR A 801 34.48 9.84 -10.49
CA THR A 801 35.77 10.20 -9.87
C THR A 801 36.78 9.06 -9.96
N ARG A 802 38.02 9.35 -10.37
CA ARG A 802 39.06 8.32 -10.46
C ARG A 802 39.47 7.81 -9.07
N SER A 803 39.85 6.55 -9.02
CA SER A 803 40.29 5.89 -7.79
C SER A 803 41.79 6.16 -7.61
N ASP A 804 42.12 7.27 -6.93
CA ASP A 804 43.54 7.68 -6.75
C ASP A 804 44.14 7.19 -5.43
N GLU A 805 43.32 6.80 -4.45
CA GLU A 805 43.74 6.33 -3.12
C GLU A 805 43.32 4.88 -2.86
N ALA A 806 43.99 4.19 -1.93
CA ALA A 806 43.70 2.79 -1.60
C ALA A 806 42.23 2.57 -1.19
N LEU A 807 41.67 3.46 -0.36
CA LEU A 807 40.27 3.41 0.04
C LEU A 807 39.32 3.56 -1.15
N HIS A 808 39.67 4.43 -2.11
CA HIS A 808 38.87 4.63 -3.33
C HIS A 808 38.80 3.37 -4.19
N TYR A 809 39.87 2.57 -4.27
CA TYR A 809 39.81 1.30 -5.00
C TYR A 809 38.85 0.30 -4.35
N VAL A 810 38.85 0.22 -3.02
CA VAL A 810 37.95 -0.68 -2.27
C VAL A 810 36.50 -0.19 -2.34
N GLN A 811 36.27 1.11 -2.25
CA GLN A 811 34.93 1.67 -2.23
C GLN A 811 34.33 1.77 -3.64
N TYR A 812 35.06 2.32 -4.61
CA TYR A 812 34.52 2.69 -5.91
C TYR A 812 34.61 1.55 -6.93
N ASP A 813 35.73 0.84 -7.00
CA ASP A 813 35.96 -0.15 -8.06
C ASP A 813 35.57 -1.58 -7.66
N GLN A 814 35.69 -1.92 -6.38
CA GLN A 814 35.33 -3.25 -5.86
C GLN A 814 33.87 -3.38 -5.44
N GLY A 815 33.23 -2.28 -5.05
CA GLY A 815 31.84 -2.21 -4.59
C GLY A 815 31.04 -1.13 -5.30
N GLU A 816 31.18 -1.05 -6.62
CA GLU A 816 30.62 -0.03 -7.49
C GLU A 816 29.10 0.12 -7.34
N ASP A 817 28.37 -1.00 -7.23
CA ASP A 817 26.91 -1.02 -7.04
C ASP A 817 26.52 -0.43 -5.68
N ARG A 818 27.29 -0.76 -4.63
CA ARG A 818 27.08 -0.22 -3.28
C ARG A 818 27.44 1.26 -3.23
N TRP A 819 28.52 1.66 -3.88
CA TRP A 819 28.92 3.06 -3.97
C TRP A 819 27.84 3.91 -4.65
N LEU A 820 27.31 3.43 -5.78
CA LEU A 820 26.20 4.10 -6.46
C LEU A 820 24.97 4.24 -5.54
N CYS A 821 24.62 3.19 -4.79
CA CYS A 821 23.53 3.26 -3.82
C CYS A 821 23.82 4.25 -2.69
N THR A 822 25.03 4.27 -2.12
CA THR A 822 25.45 5.24 -1.10
C THR A 822 25.25 6.68 -1.59
N LEU A 823 25.63 6.98 -2.84
CA LEU A 823 25.44 8.29 -3.46
C LEU A 823 23.95 8.67 -3.59
N LEU A 824 23.09 7.72 -3.99
CA LEU A 824 21.64 7.93 -4.05
C LEU A 824 21.04 8.21 -2.67
N LEU A 825 21.46 7.45 -1.65
CA LEU A 825 21.01 7.61 -0.27
C LEU A 825 21.41 8.97 0.30
N GLN A 826 22.66 9.40 0.09
CA GLN A 826 23.16 10.72 0.50
C GLN A 826 22.44 11.88 -0.22
N ARG A 827 21.80 11.62 -1.36
CA ARG A 827 20.99 12.59 -2.12
C ARG A 827 19.50 12.59 -1.77
N GLY A 828 19.08 11.74 -0.82
CA GLY A 828 17.68 11.69 -0.36
C GLY A 828 16.82 10.67 -1.09
N TYR A 829 17.37 9.91 -2.03
CA TYR A 829 16.62 8.83 -2.68
C TYR A 829 16.48 7.63 -1.77
N ARG A 830 15.38 6.91 -1.95
CA ARG A 830 15.18 5.60 -1.31
C ARG A 830 15.72 4.50 -2.21
N VAL A 831 16.14 3.41 -1.58
CA VAL A 831 16.44 2.13 -2.24
C VAL A 831 15.57 1.05 -1.57
N GLU A 832 14.85 0.26 -2.38
CA GLU A 832 13.91 -0.76 -1.90
C GLU A 832 14.24 -2.15 -2.45
N TYR A 833 13.80 -3.17 -1.71
CA TYR A 833 13.97 -4.58 -2.06
C TYR A 833 12.60 -5.24 -2.30
N SER A 834 12.50 -6.00 -3.40
CA SER A 834 11.30 -6.73 -3.80
C SER A 834 11.48 -8.23 -3.59
N ALA A 835 10.92 -8.75 -2.50
CA ALA A 835 10.99 -10.17 -2.19
C ALA A 835 10.22 -11.07 -3.19
N ALA A 836 9.31 -10.50 -3.98
CA ALA A 836 8.50 -11.23 -4.96
C ALA A 836 9.09 -11.21 -6.38
N SER A 837 10.09 -10.35 -6.62
CA SER A 837 10.73 -10.20 -7.93
C SER A 837 11.95 -11.10 -7.98
N ASP A 838 11.80 -12.29 -8.59
CA ASP A 838 12.82 -13.33 -8.58
C ASP A 838 13.72 -13.30 -9.82
N ALA A 839 15.02 -13.42 -9.59
CA ALA A 839 16.03 -13.67 -10.61
C ALA A 839 17.05 -14.71 -10.11
N TYR A 840 17.69 -15.42 -11.04
CA TYR A 840 18.58 -16.54 -10.78
C TYR A 840 19.95 -16.26 -11.38
N THR A 841 21.02 -16.53 -10.64
CA THR A 841 22.43 -16.23 -11.01
C THR A 841 23.32 -17.40 -10.65
N HIS A 842 24.30 -17.70 -11.49
CA HIS A 842 25.26 -18.76 -11.21
C HIS A 842 26.23 -18.29 -10.14
N CYS A 843 26.30 -19.02 -9.03
CA CYS A 843 27.22 -18.69 -7.95
C CYS A 843 28.49 -19.56 -7.99
N PRO A 844 29.60 -19.11 -7.38
CA PRO A 844 30.82 -19.90 -7.30
C PRO A 844 30.60 -21.29 -6.70
N GLU A 845 30.95 -22.34 -7.44
CA GLU A 845 30.86 -23.73 -6.95
C GLU A 845 32.14 -24.12 -6.17
N GLY A 846 33.28 -23.52 -6.51
CA GLY A 846 34.56 -23.75 -5.86
C GLY A 846 34.90 -22.74 -4.75
N PHE A 847 35.65 -23.18 -3.74
CA PHE A 847 36.07 -22.32 -2.62
C PHE A 847 36.96 -21.15 -3.05
N GLY A 848 37.86 -21.34 -4.03
CA GLY A 848 38.78 -20.28 -4.47
C GLY A 848 38.08 -19.08 -5.11
N GLU A 849 37.10 -19.35 -5.97
CA GLU A 849 36.25 -18.32 -6.58
C GLU A 849 35.37 -17.65 -5.54
N PHE A 850 34.74 -18.43 -4.66
CA PHE A 850 33.97 -17.92 -3.53
C PHE A 850 34.81 -16.99 -2.65
N TYR A 851 36.02 -17.40 -2.26
CA TYR A 851 36.92 -16.60 -1.45
C TYR A 851 37.31 -15.28 -2.14
N THR A 852 37.60 -15.33 -3.44
CA THR A 852 37.92 -14.15 -4.24
C THR A 852 36.76 -13.17 -4.30
N GLN A 853 35.53 -13.68 -4.43
CA GLN A 853 34.31 -12.87 -4.38
C GLN A 853 34.15 -12.19 -3.00
N ARG A 854 34.34 -12.92 -1.90
CA ARG A 854 34.17 -12.39 -0.53
C ARG A 854 35.24 -11.40 -0.12
N ARG A 855 36.48 -11.58 -0.59
CA ARG A 855 37.57 -10.63 -0.41
C ARG A 855 37.28 -9.26 -1.06
N ARG A 856 36.40 -9.22 -2.06
CA ARG A 856 35.94 -7.97 -2.69
C ARG A 856 34.71 -7.39 -1.96
N TRP A 857 33.76 -8.24 -1.59
CA TRP A 857 32.49 -7.78 -1.03
C TRP A 857 32.57 -7.29 0.42
N ALA A 858 33.30 -7.99 1.29
CA ALA A 858 33.34 -7.62 2.72
C ALA A 858 34.02 -6.25 2.95
N PRO A 859 35.22 -5.97 2.40
CA PRO A 859 35.87 -4.68 2.60
C PRO A 859 35.08 -3.51 1.98
N SER A 860 34.50 -3.70 0.80
CA SER A 860 33.67 -2.67 0.17
C SER A 860 32.38 -2.40 0.94
N THR A 861 31.81 -3.42 1.61
CA THR A 861 30.67 -3.23 2.53
C THR A 861 31.07 -2.33 3.69
N MET A 862 32.20 -2.63 4.33
CA MET A 862 32.68 -1.88 5.47
C MET A 862 32.99 -0.42 5.08
N ALA A 863 33.72 -0.20 3.99
CA ALA A 863 34.08 1.14 3.54
C ALA A 863 32.84 2.02 3.26
N ASN A 864 31.82 1.48 2.58
CA ASN A 864 30.60 2.23 2.27
C ASN A 864 29.73 2.52 3.51
N ILE A 865 29.62 1.59 4.46
CA ILE A 865 28.89 1.85 5.70
C ILE A 865 29.65 2.87 6.55
N MET A 866 30.99 2.83 6.60
CA MET A 866 31.79 3.85 7.28
C MET A 866 31.59 5.25 6.68
N ASP A 867 31.53 5.36 5.35
CA ASP A 867 31.20 6.63 4.67
C ASP A 867 29.81 7.16 5.05
N LEU A 868 28.80 6.27 5.06
CA LEU A 868 27.44 6.60 5.49
C LEU A 868 27.38 7.05 6.97
N LEU A 869 28.11 6.35 7.86
CA LEU A 869 28.20 6.69 9.27
C LEU A 869 28.97 8.00 9.49
N GLY A 870 29.95 8.31 8.65
CA GLY A 870 30.69 9.57 8.69
C GLY A 870 29.82 10.77 8.29
N ASP A 871 29.06 10.66 7.21
CA ASP A 871 28.18 11.73 6.69
C ASP A 871 26.72 11.64 7.20
N TYR A 872 26.52 10.99 8.35
CA TYR A 872 25.17 10.66 8.85
C TYR A 872 24.32 11.90 9.13
N LYS A 873 24.90 12.99 9.66
CA LYS A 873 24.14 14.22 10.02
C LYS A 873 23.50 14.83 8.78
N ARG A 874 24.25 14.90 7.68
CA ARG A 874 23.77 15.41 6.39
C ARG A 874 22.75 14.44 5.78
N THR A 875 23.06 13.15 5.82
CA THR A 875 22.18 12.12 5.24
C THR A 875 20.82 12.10 5.95
N VAL A 876 20.77 12.18 7.27
CA VAL A 876 19.52 12.24 8.05
C VAL A 876 18.75 13.53 7.77
N ALA A 877 19.44 14.65 7.50
CA ALA A 877 18.79 15.92 7.19
C ALA A 877 18.16 15.96 5.78
N ILE A 878 18.70 15.17 4.83
CA ILE A 878 18.27 15.14 3.43
C ILE A 878 17.33 13.95 3.13
N ASN A 879 17.58 12.79 3.73
CA ASN A 879 16.88 11.54 3.42
C ASN A 879 15.87 11.15 4.51
N ASP A 880 14.58 11.33 4.21
CA ASP A 880 13.47 11.02 5.12
C ASP A 880 13.37 9.53 5.51
N ASN A 881 14.06 8.65 4.80
CA ASN A 881 14.07 7.21 5.08
C ASN A 881 15.28 6.76 5.93
N ILE A 882 16.22 7.66 6.22
CA ILE A 882 17.38 7.39 7.06
C ILE A 882 17.24 8.23 8.33
N SER A 883 16.75 7.60 9.40
CA SER A 883 16.58 8.24 10.69
C SER A 883 17.79 8.05 11.60
N PHE A 884 17.86 8.83 12.68
CA PHE A 884 18.91 8.64 13.68
C PHE A 884 18.92 7.22 14.29
N PRO A 885 17.77 6.61 14.69
CA PRO A 885 17.75 5.21 15.11
C PRO A 885 18.27 4.22 14.05
N TYR A 886 18.01 4.49 12.76
CA TYR A 886 18.54 3.68 11.67
C TYR A 886 20.08 3.75 11.59
N ILE A 887 20.66 4.94 11.77
CA ILE A 887 22.12 5.12 11.85
C ILE A 887 22.72 4.38 13.03
N VAL A 888 22.07 4.41 14.20
CA VAL A 888 22.50 3.64 15.39
C VAL A 888 22.50 2.15 15.08
N TYR A 889 21.44 1.63 14.44
CA TYR A 889 21.38 0.23 14.01
C TYR A 889 22.55 -0.15 13.07
N GLN A 890 22.84 0.68 12.07
CA GLN A 890 23.97 0.44 11.16
C GLN A 890 25.33 0.50 11.88
N GLY A 891 25.47 1.41 12.85
CA GLY A 891 26.64 1.46 13.74
C GLY A 891 26.82 0.17 14.55
N MET A 892 25.73 -0.35 15.13
CA MET A 892 25.76 -1.62 15.87
C MET A 892 26.13 -2.80 14.97
N LEU A 893 25.58 -2.88 13.75
CA LEU A 893 25.96 -3.91 12.77
C LEU A 893 27.43 -3.82 12.38
N MET A 894 27.97 -2.61 12.18
CA MET A 894 29.39 -2.41 11.89
C MET A 894 30.28 -2.92 13.03
N VAL A 895 29.95 -2.56 14.28
CA VAL A 895 30.69 -3.04 15.47
C VAL A 895 30.64 -4.56 15.54
N GLY A 896 29.46 -5.16 15.36
CA GLY A 896 29.30 -6.62 15.33
C GLY A 896 30.12 -7.29 14.23
N THR A 897 30.18 -6.67 13.04
CA THR A 897 30.98 -7.18 11.90
C THR A 897 32.48 -7.17 12.19
N ILE A 898 32.98 -6.10 12.84
CA ILE A 898 34.39 -5.98 13.22
C ILE A 898 34.76 -6.99 14.33
N LEU A 899 33.88 -7.19 15.31
CA LEU A 899 34.12 -8.11 16.43
C LEU A 899 33.89 -9.60 16.07
N GLY A 900 33.14 -9.88 15.00
CA GLY A 900 32.74 -11.22 14.59
C GLY A 900 33.90 -12.21 14.45
N PRO A 901 34.92 -11.93 13.62
CA PRO A 901 36.07 -12.82 13.46
C PRO A 901 36.79 -13.14 14.78
N GLY A 902 36.98 -12.14 15.64
CA GLY A 902 37.60 -12.33 16.95
C GLY A 902 36.74 -13.22 17.87
N THR A 903 35.41 -13.06 17.81
CA THR A 903 34.48 -13.89 18.60
C THR A 903 34.50 -15.34 18.15
N ILE A 904 34.49 -15.60 16.83
CA ILE A 904 34.59 -16.96 16.28
C ILE A 904 35.92 -17.59 16.68
N PHE A 905 37.01 -16.83 16.59
CA PHE A 905 38.33 -17.30 16.98
C PHE A 905 38.37 -17.71 18.47
N LEU A 906 37.81 -16.88 19.36
CA LEU A 906 37.68 -17.20 20.79
C LEU A 906 36.80 -18.42 21.04
N MET A 907 35.72 -18.59 20.27
CA MET A 907 34.86 -19.78 20.35
C MET A 907 35.61 -21.06 19.93
N LEU A 908 36.41 -21.01 18.86
CA LEU A 908 37.25 -22.14 18.43
C LEU A 908 38.26 -22.52 19.51
N VAL A 909 38.94 -21.53 20.09
CA VAL A 909 39.86 -21.74 21.21
C VAL A 909 39.12 -22.39 22.39
N GLY A 910 37.96 -21.86 22.78
CA GLY A 910 37.15 -22.44 23.85
C GLY A 910 36.68 -23.88 23.56
N ALA A 911 36.27 -24.16 22.32
CA ALA A 911 35.84 -25.48 21.90
C ALA A 911 36.98 -26.50 21.97
N MET A 912 38.19 -26.13 21.55
CA MET A 912 39.37 -27.00 21.63
C MET A 912 39.81 -27.24 23.08
N VAL A 913 39.77 -26.22 23.93
CA VAL A 913 40.03 -26.36 25.37
C VAL A 913 39.04 -27.35 25.99
N ALA A 914 37.75 -27.25 25.67
CA ALA A 914 36.72 -28.15 26.17
C ALA A 914 36.87 -29.59 25.65
N ALA A 915 37.14 -29.75 24.35
CA ALA A 915 37.22 -31.05 23.69
C ALA A 915 38.51 -31.82 24.05
N PHE A 916 39.65 -31.13 24.06
CA PHE A 916 40.96 -31.75 24.24
C PHE A 916 41.56 -31.56 25.64
N LYS A 917 40.87 -30.82 26.53
CA LYS A 917 41.34 -30.50 27.89
C LYS A 917 42.74 -29.88 27.92
N ILE A 918 43.08 -29.10 26.90
CA ILE A 918 44.34 -28.36 26.80
C ILE A 918 44.21 -26.96 27.43
N SER A 919 45.34 -26.31 27.73
CA SER A 919 45.32 -24.95 28.25
C SER A 919 44.90 -23.92 27.17
N ASN A 920 44.33 -22.80 27.59
CA ASN A 920 43.90 -21.72 26.69
C ASN A 920 45.06 -21.24 25.78
N TRP A 921 46.26 -21.10 26.33
CA TRP A 921 47.44 -20.64 25.59
C TRP A 921 47.90 -21.66 24.53
N ILE A 922 47.86 -22.95 24.85
CA ILE A 922 48.19 -24.02 23.89
C ILE A 922 47.15 -24.04 22.78
N SER A 923 45.86 -24.00 23.13
CA SER A 923 44.78 -23.92 22.15
C SER A 923 44.87 -22.68 21.27
N PHE A 924 45.23 -21.53 21.84
CA PHE A 924 45.44 -20.29 21.11
C PHE A 924 46.60 -20.43 20.11
N SER A 925 47.72 -21.01 20.52
CA SER A 925 48.86 -21.27 19.63
C SER A 925 48.51 -22.21 18.48
N TYR A 926 47.67 -23.23 18.70
CA TYR A 926 47.23 -24.15 17.64
C TYR A 926 46.26 -23.53 16.64
N ASN A 927 45.51 -22.50 17.01
CA ASN A 927 44.60 -21.80 16.10
C ASN A 927 45.28 -20.63 15.36
N ILE A 928 46.47 -20.20 15.81
CA ILE A 928 47.28 -19.16 15.15
C ILE A 928 48.00 -19.69 13.90
N VAL A 929 48.41 -20.96 13.94
CA VAL A 929 49.03 -21.68 12.82
C VAL A 929 47.95 -22.15 11.86
#